data_AF-A0A1L3JH20-F1
#
_entry.id   AF-A0A1L3JH20-F1
#
_cell.length_a   1.000
_cell.length_b   1.000
_cell.length_c   1.000
_cell.angle_alpha   90.00
_cell.angle_beta   90.00
_cell.angle_gamma   90.00
#
_symmetry.space_group_name_H-M   'P 1'
#
loop_
_entity.id
_entity.type
_entity.pdbx_description
1 polymer ?
#
loop_
_entity_poly.entity_id
_entity_poly.type
_entity_poly.pdbx_seq_one_letter_code
_entity_poly.pdbx_strand_id
1 'polypeptide(L)'
;MSIYKDYLKQIEERKTQGLHPQPIDGAELTSAIIEQIKDVDNEYREQSLNFFIYNVLPGTTSAAVVKAKFLKEIILGESVVKEITPAFAFEQLSHMKGGPSVEVLLDIALGSDTALANEAAKVLKTQVFLYEADTEKLENAYKAGNAIAKELIESYAQAEFFTKLPEIDEEIEIVTFVAGIGDISTDLLSPGADAHSRSDRELHGQSMFEHNKDMQKELLALKAKHPNKRVMLIADKGTMGVGSSRMSGVNNVALWTGISSSPYVPFINIAPVIAGTNGIAPIFLTTVGVTGGIGIDLKNWVKQKDANGNTIVDEEGDPILKEEYSVATGTVFTINTKTKELVRDGKVVKDISTALTPPKQEFIKAGGSYAVVFGKKLQTFACKVLGIAVPQVYAVAKEVSIEGQGLTAVEKIFNKNAVGTTPGKILHAGSNVRVEVNIVGSQDTTGLMTSQELEMMAATVISPIVDTGYQSGCHTASVWDDKSKANIPRLMKFMNDFGLVTARHPEGKYHAMTDVIHKVLNDIAVDDWDVIIGGDSHTRMAKGVAFGADSGTVALALATGEATMPIPESVKVTFKGEMKPYMDFRDVVHATQSQMLDQFEGENVFQGKIIEVHIGTLTSDQAFTFTDWTAEMKAKASICISEDETLIESLEISRDRIQIMIDKGMDNPKQDLKGLVDKANNRITEIKTGIKSALRPDADAKYYQEVVIDLDKIVEPMIADPDVNNEDVSKRYTHDNIQPLSFYGGTKKVDLGFVGSCMVHKGDMKILAQMLKNIEAQQGKVEFKAPLVVAPPTYNIVDELKAEGDWEVLVRYSGFEFDDNAPKAAARVKYENMLYLERPGCSLCMGNQEKAEAGDTVMATSTRLFQGRVVRDTDEKKGESLLSSTPVVVLSTILGRTPTLEEYQAAVEGIVLTKFKPSTKQLVG
;
A
#
# COMPACT_ATOMS: atom_id res chain seq x y z
N MET A 1 33.41 9.40 -21.17
CA MET A 1 34.00 9.39 -19.80
C MET A 1 33.93 7.97 -19.27
N SER A 2 34.79 7.59 -18.32
CA SER A 2 34.80 6.23 -17.77
C SER A 2 33.73 6.14 -16.68
N ILE A 3 32.76 5.22 -16.80
CA ILE A 3 31.64 5.03 -15.86
C ILE A 3 32.07 4.96 -14.38
N TYR A 4 33.23 4.36 -14.12
CA TYR A 4 33.82 4.32 -12.77
C TYR A 4 34.20 5.71 -12.23
N LYS A 5 34.73 6.60 -13.07
CA LYS A 5 35.07 7.98 -12.66
C LYS A 5 33.82 8.80 -12.39
N ASP A 6 32.74 8.55 -13.15
CA ASP A 6 31.45 9.18 -12.91
C ASP A 6 30.87 8.72 -11.56
N TYR A 7 31.04 7.44 -11.22
CA TYR A 7 30.70 6.90 -9.90
C TYR A 7 31.52 7.51 -8.76
N LEU A 8 32.84 7.67 -8.93
CA LEU A 8 33.68 8.38 -7.94
C LEU A 8 33.24 9.83 -7.74
N LYS A 9 32.87 10.52 -8.82
CA LYS A 9 32.33 11.88 -8.74
C LYS A 9 31.01 11.90 -7.96
N GLN A 10 30.12 10.95 -8.23
CA GLN A 10 28.87 10.80 -7.49
C GLN A 10 29.11 10.57 -6.00
N ILE A 11 30.12 9.77 -5.62
CA ILE A 11 30.49 9.55 -4.22
C ILE A 11 30.88 10.86 -3.55
N GLU A 12 31.74 11.67 -4.18
CA GLU A 12 32.14 12.97 -3.63
C GLU A 12 30.95 13.94 -3.52
N GLU A 13 30.03 13.94 -4.50
CA GLU A 13 28.79 14.73 -4.44
C GLU A 13 27.88 14.27 -3.27
N ARG A 14 27.70 12.96 -3.07
CA ARG A 14 26.91 12.38 -1.97
C ARG A 14 27.51 12.67 -0.60
N LYS A 15 28.83 12.66 -0.49
CA LYS A 15 29.55 12.96 0.75
C LYS A 15 29.26 14.37 1.27
N THR A 16 29.02 15.34 0.38
CA THR A 16 28.60 16.71 0.78
C THR A 16 27.24 16.75 1.49
N GLN A 17 26.41 15.71 1.30
CA GLN A 17 25.10 15.52 1.93
C GLN A 17 25.16 14.56 3.13
N GLY A 18 26.36 14.10 3.52
CA GLY A 18 26.55 13.12 4.59
C GLY A 18 26.09 11.72 4.24
N LEU A 19 26.08 11.37 2.95
CA LEU A 19 25.65 10.06 2.44
C LEU A 19 26.84 9.18 2.04
N HIS A 20 26.67 7.87 2.14
CA HIS A 20 27.60 6.87 1.65
C HIS A 20 27.50 6.68 0.12
N PRO A 21 28.41 5.93 -0.53
CA PRO A 21 28.26 5.55 -1.93
C PRO A 21 26.89 4.91 -2.20
N GLN A 22 26.25 5.30 -3.30
CA GLN A 22 25.00 4.67 -3.71
C GLN A 22 25.26 3.18 -3.99
N PRO A 23 24.39 2.26 -3.53
CA PRO A 23 24.50 0.84 -3.86
C PRO A 23 24.49 0.60 -5.38
N ILE A 24 25.28 -0.36 -5.83
CA ILE A 24 25.50 -0.65 -7.25
C ILE A 24 24.48 -1.69 -7.71
N ASP A 25 23.61 -1.31 -8.64
CA ASP A 25 22.56 -2.14 -9.25
C ASP A 25 22.76 -2.40 -10.77
N GLY A 26 23.69 -1.66 -11.39
CA GLY A 26 23.99 -1.69 -12.83
C GLY A 26 25.16 -2.60 -13.24
N ALA A 27 24.93 -3.46 -14.24
CA ALA A 27 25.93 -4.38 -14.80
C ALA A 27 27.18 -3.68 -15.37
N GLU A 28 27.03 -2.52 -16.00
CA GLU A 28 28.14 -1.80 -16.65
C GLU A 28 29.21 -1.38 -15.63
N LEU A 29 28.79 -0.76 -14.52
CA LEU A 29 29.70 -0.34 -13.45
C LEU A 29 30.34 -1.56 -12.76
N THR A 30 29.55 -2.60 -12.48
CA THR A 30 30.08 -3.84 -11.89
C THR A 30 31.12 -4.51 -12.78
N SER A 31 30.92 -4.49 -14.10
CA SER A 31 31.89 -5.06 -15.05
C SER A 31 33.20 -4.27 -15.05
N ALA A 32 33.14 -2.93 -15.07
CA ALA A 32 34.32 -2.08 -14.97
C ALA A 32 35.08 -2.28 -13.64
N ILE A 33 34.35 -2.46 -12.53
CA ILE A 33 34.93 -2.81 -11.23
C ILE A 33 35.66 -4.16 -11.29
N ILE A 34 35.08 -5.18 -11.93
CA ILE A 34 35.70 -6.50 -12.06
C ILE A 34 36.97 -6.44 -12.91
N GLU A 35 36.98 -5.67 -14.01
CA GLU A 35 38.18 -5.46 -14.83
C GLU A 35 39.33 -4.86 -14.00
N GLN A 36 39.03 -3.86 -13.16
CA GLN A 36 40.01 -3.26 -12.24
C GLN A 36 40.46 -4.21 -11.14
N ILE A 37 39.60 -5.14 -10.68
CA ILE A 37 39.97 -6.17 -9.70
C ILE A 37 40.96 -7.17 -10.32
N LYS A 38 40.76 -7.53 -11.60
CA LYS A 38 41.61 -8.45 -12.36
C LYS A 38 42.97 -7.83 -12.69
N ASP A 39 43.04 -6.51 -12.87
CA ASP A 39 44.28 -5.75 -13.04
C ASP A 39 44.97 -5.48 -11.67
N VAL A 40 45.95 -6.32 -11.32
CA VAL A 40 46.63 -6.29 -10.01
C VAL A 40 47.36 -4.97 -9.72
N ASP A 41 47.76 -4.23 -10.76
CA ASP A 41 48.50 -2.98 -10.64
C ASP A 41 47.59 -1.74 -10.75
N ASN A 42 46.26 -1.94 -10.83
CA ASN A 42 45.31 -0.85 -10.95
C ASN A 42 45.26 0.01 -9.69
N GLU A 43 45.40 1.34 -9.85
CA GLU A 43 45.39 2.29 -8.74
C GLU A 43 44.08 2.26 -7.91
N TYR A 44 42.97 1.83 -8.51
CA TYR A 44 41.66 1.77 -7.87
C TYR A 44 41.29 0.37 -7.34
N ARG A 45 42.17 -0.63 -7.50
CA ARG A 45 41.86 -2.04 -7.22
C ARG A 45 41.28 -2.28 -5.82
N GLU A 46 41.87 -1.67 -4.79
CA GLU A 46 41.42 -1.83 -3.40
C GLU A 46 40.01 -1.27 -3.19
N GLN A 47 39.71 -0.09 -3.75
CA GLN A 47 38.37 0.50 -3.66
C GLN A 47 37.36 -0.35 -4.43
N SER A 48 37.72 -0.83 -5.61
CA SER A 48 36.89 -1.70 -6.45
C SER A 48 36.59 -3.05 -5.79
N LEU A 49 37.56 -3.65 -5.08
CA LEU A 49 37.32 -4.82 -4.23
C LEU A 49 36.28 -4.51 -3.14
N ASN A 50 36.42 -3.39 -2.44
CA ASN A 50 35.47 -3.00 -1.39
C ASN A 50 34.06 -2.78 -1.96
N PHE A 51 33.93 -2.09 -3.10
CA PHE A 51 32.64 -1.88 -3.75
C PHE A 51 32.01 -3.20 -4.20
N PHE A 52 32.79 -4.10 -4.80
CA PHE A 52 32.31 -5.41 -5.23
C PHE A 52 31.81 -6.26 -4.05
N ILE A 53 32.56 -6.27 -2.94
CA ILE A 53 32.26 -7.09 -1.78
C ILE A 53 31.05 -6.55 -1.01
N TYR A 54 31.00 -5.25 -0.73
CA TYR A 54 30.09 -4.65 0.25
C TYR A 54 29.02 -3.72 -0.33
N ASN A 55 29.09 -3.37 -1.63
CA ASN A 55 28.22 -2.34 -2.19
C ASN A 55 27.47 -2.74 -3.47
N VAL A 56 27.60 -3.98 -3.93
CA VAL A 56 26.80 -4.52 -5.04
C VAL A 56 25.52 -5.15 -4.49
N LEU A 57 24.36 -4.68 -4.98
CA LEU A 57 23.07 -5.18 -4.55
C LEU A 57 22.85 -6.64 -5.02
N PRO A 58 22.22 -7.49 -4.18
CA PRO A 58 21.87 -8.86 -4.52
C PRO A 58 20.58 -8.93 -5.35
N GLY A 59 19.93 -10.11 -5.40
CA GLY A 59 18.63 -10.26 -6.04
C GLY A 59 18.71 -10.38 -7.55
N THR A 60 17.72 -9.84 -8.27
CA THR A 60 17.64 -9.88 -9.75
C THR A 60 18.17 -8.63 -10.44
N THR A 61 18.93 -7.78 -9.73
CA THR A 61 19.57 -6.62 -10.35
C THR A 61 20.57 -7.05 -11.43
N SER A 62 20.80 -6.19 -12.42
CA SER A 62 21.79 -6.48 -13.47
C SER A 62 23.22 -6.59 -12.91
N ALA A 63 23.54 -5.86 -11.84
CA ALA A 63 24.80 -6.01 -11.10
C ALA A 63 24.92 -7.38 -10.41
N ALA A 64 23.83 -7.90 -9.82
CA ALA A 64 23.82 -9.23 -9.20
C ALA A 64 24.14 -10.34 -10.21
N VAL A 65 23.62 -10.25 -11.44
CA VAL A 65 23.93 -11.19 -12.52
C VAL A 65 25.44 -11.24 -12.79
N VAL A 66 26.06 -10.07 -12.97
CA VAL A 66 27.50 -9.96 -13.25
C VAL A 66 28.33 -10.44 -12.05
N LYS A 67 27.94 -10.06 -10.83
CA LYS A 67 28.61 -10.50 -9.58
C LYS A 67 28.56 -12.00 -9.41
N ALA A 68 27.38 -12.62 -9.54
CA ALA A 68 27.23 -14.06 -9.39
C ALA A 68 28.08 -14.84 -10.41
N LYS A 69 28.10 -14.39 -11.67
CA LYS A 69 28.95 -14.98 -12.71
C LYS A 69 30.44 -14.89 -12.36
N PHE A 70 30.92 -13.73 -11.90
CA PHE A 70 32.33 -13.60 -11.53
C PHE A 70 32.71 -14.43 -10.30
N LEU A 71 31.81 -14.53 -9.31
CA LEU A 71 32.00 -15.44 -8.17
C LEU A 71 32.09 -16.90 -8.61
N LYS A 72 31.30 -17.31 -9.62
CA LYS A 72 31.40 -18.64 -10.24
C LYS A 72 32.77 -18.87 -10.89
N GLU A 73 33.28 -17.91 -11.66
CA GLU A 73 34.61 -18.00 -12.27
C GLU A 73 35.70 -18.24 -11.21
N ILE A 74 35.57 -17.59 -10.04
CA ILE A 74 36.50 -17.77 -8.92
C ILE A 74 36.37 -19.17 -8.30
N ILE A 75 35.14 -19.67 -8.12
CA ILE A 75 34.89 -21.00 -7.56
C ILE A 75 35.44 -22.10 -8.47
N LEU A 76 35.29 -21.95 -9.78
CA LEU A 76 35.80 -22.90 -10.78
C LEU A 76 37.30 -22.77 -11.05
N GLY A 77 37.96 -21.75 -10.47
CA GLY A 77 39.38 -21.48 -10.70
C GLY A 77 39.71 -20.86 -12.07
N GLU A 78 38.70 -20.39 -12.80
CA GLU A 78 38.84 -19.68 -14.08
C GLU A 78 39.39 -18.26 -13.88
N SER A 79 39.06 -17.64 -12.74
CA SER A 79 39.61 -16.36 -12.28
C SER A 79 40.23 -16.51 -10.89
N VAL A 80 41.36 -15.85 -10.63
CA VAL A 80 42.02 -15.88 -9.31
C VAL A 80 42.11 -14.47 -8.73
N VAL A 81 41.46 -14.26 -7.59
CA VAL A 81 41.52 -13.00 -6.82
C VAL A 81 42.00 -13.34 -5.42
N LYS A 82 43.17 -12.81 -5.01
CA LYS A 82 43.81 -13.14 -3.72
C LYS A 82 42.88 -12.93 -2.52
N GLU A 83 42.07 -11.89 -2.57
CA GLU A 83 41.16 -11.45 -1.51
C GLU A 83 39.84 -12.23 -1.52
N ILE A 84 39.51 -12.95 -2.60
CA ILE A 84 38.27 -13.71 -2.73
C ILE A 84 38.61 -15.17 -3.00
N THR A 85 38.68 -15.96 -1.92
CA THR A 85 38.85 -17.41 -2.01
C THR A 85 37.56 -18.08 -2.50
N PRO A 86 37.61 -19.33 -3.04
CA PRO A 86 36.40 -20.07 -3.38
C PRO A 86 35.40 -20.20 -2.22
N ALA A 87 35.88 -20.41 -0.99
CA ALA A 87 35.03 -20.45 0.20
C ALA A 87 34.34 -19.10 0.47
N PHE A 88 35.06 -17.99 0.33
CA PHE A 88 34.47 -16.66 0.47
C PHE A 88 33.52 -16.32 -0.69
N ALA A 89 33.76 -16.84 -1.89
CA ALA A 89 32.83 -16.69 -3.01
C ALA A 89 31.51 -17.44 -2.76
N PHE A 90 31.55 -18.64 -2.20
CA PHE A 90 30.34 -19.34 -1.74
C PHE A 90 29.60 -18.58 -0.62
N GLU A 91 30.35 -18.01 0.33
CA GLU A 91 29.76 -17.14 1.36
C GLU A 91 29.03 -15.96 0.72
N GLN A 92 29.67 -15.25 -0.20
CA GLN A 92 29.05 -14.12 -0.92
C GLN A 92 27.79 -14.53 -1.69
N LEU A 93 27.82 -15.67 -2.40
CA LEU A 93 26.62 -16.21 -3.08
C LEU A 93 25.48 -16.50 -2.10
N SER A 94 25.78 -16.97 -0.87
CA SER A 94 24.77 -17.25 0.15
C SER A 94 24.03 -16.00 0.65
N HIS A 95 24.71 -14.85 0.63
CA HIS A 95 24.14 -13.56 1.02
C HIS A 95 23.41 -12.86 -0.15
N MET A 96 23.51 -13.39 -1.38
CA MET A 96 22.75 -12.90 -2.52
C MET A 96 21.30 -13.45 -2.58
N LYS A 97 21.00 -14.47 -1.75
CA LYS A 97 19.67 -14.99 -1.40
C LYS A 97 18.80 -15.62 -2.50
N GLY A 98 18.99 -15.30 -3.79
CA GLY A 98 18.12 -15.80 -4.86
C GLY A 98 18.58 -15.41 -6.27
N GLY A 99 17.83 -15.89 -7.28
CA GLY A 99 18.00 -15.49 -8.67
C GLY A 99 19.35 -15.94 -9.24
N PRO A 100 20.20 -15.02 -9.76
CA PRO A 100 21.48 -15.40 -10.36
C PRO A 100 22.40 -16.20 -9.43
N SER A 101 22.34 -15.98 -8.11
CA SER A 101 23.14 -16.77 -7.18
C SER A 101 22.66 -18.21 -7.07
N VAL A 102 21.33 -18.43 -7.04
CA VAL A 102 20.72 -19.77 -7.04
C VAL A 102 20.99 -20.49 -8.36
N GLU A 103 20.93 -19.79 -9.49
CA GLU A 103 21.30 -20.35 -10.79
C GLU A 103 22.73 -20.88 -10.79
N VAL A 104 23.69 -20.06 -10.34
CA VAL A 104 25.11 -20.44 -10.20
C VAL A 104 25.28 -21.63 -9.26
N LEU A 105 24.64 -21.58 -8.09
CA LEU A 105 24.74 -22.64 -7.10
C LEU A 105 24.15 -23.96 -7.62
N LEU A 106 23.01 -23.93 -8.31
CA LEU A 106 22.41 -25.12 -8.92
C LEU A 106 23.28 -25.69 -10.04
N ASP A 107 23.91 -24.83 -10.84
CA ASP A 107 24.83 -25.29 -11.88
C ASP A 107 26.06 -26.02 -11.29
N ILE A 108 26.65 -25.48 -10.21
CA ILE A 108 27.77 -26.12 -9.52
C ILE A 108 27.32 -27.40 -8.80
N ALA A 109 26.19 -27.36 -8.08
CA ALA A 109 25.67 -28.48 -7.30
C ALA A 109 25.29 -29.69 -8.17
N LEU A 110 24.85 -29.46 -9.41
CA LEU A 110 24.49 -30.51 -10.36
C LEU A 110 25.63 -30.86 -11.32
N GLY A 111 26.81 -30.23 -11.16
CA GLY A 111 28.01 -30.48 -11.96
C GLY A 111 28.75 -31.77 -11.59
N SER A 112 29.89 -32.00 -12.24
CA SER A 112 30.69 -33.23 -12.08
C SER A 112 31.73 -33.17 -10.95
N ASP A 113 32.17 -31.99 -10.51
CA ASP A 113 33.12 -31.85 -9.41
C ASP A 113 32.41 -32.07 -8.07
N THR A 114 32.63 -33.23 -7.46
CA THR A 114 31.94 -33.62 -6.22
C THR A 114 32.27 -32.71 -5.03
N ALA A 115 33.48 -32.16 -4.96
CA ALA A 115 33.87 -31.30 -3.84
C ALA A 115 33.14 -29.95 -3.92
N LEU A 116 33.14 -29.33 -5.10
CA LEU A 116 32.42 -28.08 -5.34
C LEU A 116 30.90 -28.27 -5.25
N ALA A 117 30.39 -29.39 -5.76
CA ALA A 117 28.97 -29.72 -5.71
C ALA A 117 28.45 -29.81 -4.27
N ASN A 118 29.23 -30.41 -3.36
CA ASN A 118 28.87 -30.50 -1.94
C ASN A 118 28.84 -29.13 -1.24
N GLU A 119 29.81 -28.25 -1.52
CA GLU A 119 29.81 -26.89 -0.97
C GLU A 119 28.65 -26.06 -1.51
N ALA A 120 28.36 -26.15 -2.81
CA ALA A 120 27.20 -25.51 -3.41
C ALA A 120 25.88 -26.02 -2.79
N ALA A 121 25.76 -27.34 -2.60
CA ALA A 121 24.60 -27.95 -1.96
C ALA A 121 24.42 -27.45 -0.52
N LYS A 122 25.51 -27.32 0.25
CA LYS A 122 25.48 -26.76 1.61
C LYS A 122 24.90 -25.34 1.63
N VAL A 123 25.28 -24.50 0.66
CA VAL A 123 24.70 -23.16 0.52
C VAL A 123 23.23 -23.24 0.12
N LEU A 124 22.87 -24.03 -0.90
CA LEU A 124 21.49 -24.18 -1.38
C LEU A 124 20.51 -24.61 -0.30
N LYS A 125 20.92 -25.47 0.64
CA LYS A 125 20.09 -25.89 1.80
C LYS A 125 19.70 -24.75 2.74
N THR A 126 20.31 -23.57 2.60
CA THR A 126 19.97 -22.35 3.37
C THR A 126 19.13 -21.35 2.56
N GLN A 127 18.86 -21.63 1.29
CA GLN A 127 18.16 -20.73 0.36
C GLN A 127 16.69 -21.12 0.25
N VAL A 128 15.84 -20.11 0.02
CA VAL A 128 14.37 -20.27 -0.06
C VAL A 128 13.77 -19.68 -1.34
N PHE A 129 14.43 -18.72 -1.98
CA PHE A 129 13.97 -18.09 -3.22
C PHE A 129 14.31 -18.95 -4.44
N LEU A 130 13.71 -20.13 -4.50
CA LEU A 130 13.72 -21.02 -5.65
C LEU A 130 12.35 -20.94 -6.34
N TYR A 131 12.36 -20.59 -7.62
CA TYR A 131 11.15 -20.44 -8.43
C TYR A 131 10.87 -21.72 -9.24
N GLU A 132 9.81 -21.70 -10.04
CA GLU A 132 9.35 -22.85 -10.83
C GLU A 132 10.48 -23.43 -11.70
N ALA A 133 11.26 -22.58 -12.39
CA ALA A 133 12.39 -23.04 -13.21
C ALA A 133 13.49 -23.75 -12.38
N ASP A 134 13.78 -23.24 -11.18
CA ASP A 134 14.80 -23.81 -10.28
C ASP A 134 14.35 -25.16 -9.71
N THR A 135 13.10 -25.20 -9.27
CA THR A 135 12.48 -26.40 -8.69
C THR A 135 12.27 -27.49 -9.75
N GLU A 136 11.87 -27.15 -10.97
CA GLU A 136 11.82 -28.07 -12.11
C GLU A 136 13.21 -28.64 -12.44
N LYS A 137 14.27 -27.81 -12.43
CA LYS A 137 15.65 -28.26 -12.66
C LYS A 137 16.07 -29.30 -11.59
N LEU A 138 15.76 -29.04 -10.32
CA LEU A 138 16.01 -29.98 -9.22
C LEU A 138 15.21 -31.28 -9.36
N GLU A 139 13.92 -31.19 -9.67
CA GLU A 139 13.06 -32.36 -9.86
C GLU A 139 13.56 -33.25 -11.01
N ASN A 140 13.94 -32.64 -12.13
CA ASN A 140 14.50 -33.36 -13.28
C ASN A 140 15.82 -34.05 -12.93
N ALA A 141 16.73 -33.38 -12.21
CA ALA A 141 17.97 -33.97 -11.75
C ALA A 141 17.75 -35.13 -10.77
N TYR A 142 16.78 -34.99 -9.85
CA TYR A 142 16.37 -36.05 -8.94
C TYR A 142 15.83 -37.27 -9.69
N LYS A 143 14.93 -37.06 -10.65
CA LYS A 143 14.38 -38.14 -11.52
C LYS A 143 15.47 -38.82 -12.35
N ALA A 144 16.54 -38.10 -12.70
CA ALA A 144 17.72 -38.64 -13.37
C ALA A 144 18.70 -39.38 -12.42
N GLY A 145 18.41 -39.47 -11.12
CA GLY A 145 19.22 -40.19 -10.14
C GLY A 145 20.40 -39.40 -9.56
N ASN A 146 20.41 -38.07 -9.67
CA ASN A 146 21.47 -37.23 -9.08
C ASN A 146 21.38 -37.26 -7.53
N ALA A 147 22.47 -37.67 -6.88
CA ALA A 147 22.54 -37.81 -5.42
C ALA A 147 22.42 -36.47 -4.67
N ILE A 148 23.02 -35.39 -5.20
CA ILE A 148 22.94 -34.05 -4.62
C ILE A 148 21.52 -33.50 -4.73
N ALA A 149 20.86 -33.68 -5.89
CA ALA A 149 19.47 -33.28 -6.06
C ALA A 149 18.55 -33.99 -5.05
N LYS A 150 18.75 -35.30 -4.84
CA LYS A 150 18.04 -36.06 -3.80
C LYS A 150 18.27 -35.46 -2.41
N GLU A 151 19.54 -35.21 -2.05
CA GLU A 151 19.90 -34.64 -0.74
C GLU A 151 19.29 -33.24 -0.51
N LEU A 152 19.26 -32.40 -1.55
CA LEU A 152 18.63 -31.07 -1.50
C LEU A 152 17.13 -31.17 -1.29
N ILE A 153 16.44 -32.02 -2.06
CA ILE A 153 14.99 -32.22 -1.92
C ILE A 153 14.65 -32.80 -0.55
N GLU A 154 15.42 -33.75 -0.03
CA GLU A 154 15.23 -34.28 1.33
C GLU A 154 15.42 -33.18 2.40
N SER A 155 16.44 -32.32 2.25
CA SER A 155 16.67 -31.17 3.13
C SER A 155 15.52 -30.16 3.08
N TYR A 156 15.00 -29.86 1.89
CA TYR A 156 13.86 -28.95 1.71
C TYR A 156 12.56 -29.52 2.26
N ALA A 157 12.33 -30.83 2.16
CA ALA A 157 11.17 -31.49 2.76
C ALA A 157 11.16 -31.38 4.30
N GLN A 158 12.34 -31.36 4.92
CA GLN A 158 12.52 -31.10 6.37
C GLN A 158 12.64 -29.61 6.71
N ALA A 159 12.55 -28.72 5.71
CA ALA A 159 12.75 -27.28 5.83
C ALA A 159 14.00 -26.90 6.64
N GLU A 160 15.15 -27.54 6.35
CA GLU A 160 16.39 -27.30 7.10
C GLU A 160 16.86 -25.84 7.06
N PHE A 161 16.54 -25.10 6.00
CA PHE A 161 16.79 -23.65 5.89
C PHE A 161 16.10 -22.84 6.99
N PHE A 162 15.05 -23.38 7.63
CA PHE A 162 14.32 -22.75 8.73
C PHE A 162 14.63 -23.41 10.08
N THR A 163 14.62 -24.74 10.14
CA THR A 163 14.83 -25.48 11.40
C THR A 163 16.25 -25.34 11.96
N LYS A 164 17.24 -25.04 11.11
CA LYS A 164 18.62 -24.78 11.53
C LYS A 164 18.92 -23.31 11.84
N LEU A 165 17.94 -22.40 11.70
CA LEU A 165 18.11 -21.01 12.14
C LEU A 165 18.20 -20.93 13.67
N PRO A 166 18.94 -19.95 14.21
CA PRO A 166 18.91 -19.65 15.64
C PRO A 166 17.49 -19.46 16.16
N GLU A 167 17.25 -19.86 17.41
CA GLU A 167 16.00 -19.51 18.09
C GLU A 167 15.94 -18.01 18.39
N ILE A 168 14.73 -17.50 18.55
CA ILE A 168 14.50 -16.09 18.91
C ILE A 168 15.07 -15.84 20.31
N ASP A 169 15.70 -14.69 20.51
CA ASP A 169 16.15 -14.25 21.83
C ASP A 169 14.99 -14.26 22.84
N GLU A 170 15.19 -14.92 23.98
CA GLU A 170 14.18 -15.02 25.05
C GLU A 170 13.86 -13.65 25.64
N GLU A 171 14.90 -12.82 25.85
CA GLU A 171 14.79 -11.47 26.38
C GLU A 171 15.37 -10.46 25.40
N ILE A 172 14.58 -9.44 25.09
CA ILE A 172 15.01 -8.35 24.23
C ILE A 172 14.89 -7.03 24.96
N GLU A 173 16.04 -6.45 25.29
CA GLU A 173 16.15 -5.15 25.93
C GLU A 173 15.80 -4.02 24.97
N ILE A 174 14.90 -3.13 25.41
CA ILE A 174 14.46 -1.99 24.61
C ILE A 174 14.56 -0.67 25.38
N VAL A 175 14.71 0.43 24.65
CA VAL A 175 14.62 1.80 25.15
C VAL A 175 13.61 2.59 24.31
N THR A 176 12.74 3.38 24.94
CA THR A 176 11.66 4.09 24.24
C THR A 176 12.14 5.40 23.61
N PHE A 177 11.56 5.74 22.46
CA PHE A 177 11.62 7.06 21.84
C PHE A 177 10.22 7.47 21.38
N VAL A 178 9.64 8.49 22.01
CA VAL A 178 8.32 9.03 21.64
C VAL A 178 8.50 9.92 20.41
N ALA A 179 7.94 9.50 19.28
CA ALA A 179 8.04 10.21 18.01
C ALA A 179 6.98 11.32 17.85
N GLY A 180 5.91 11.26 18.62
CA GLY A 180 4.79 12.22 18.56
C GLY A 180 3.67 11.85 19.52
N ILE A 181 2.78 12.81 19.76
CA ILE A 181 1.54 12.65 20.54
C ILE A 181 0.36 12.66 19.57
N GLY A 182 -0.59 11.74 19.75
CA GLY A 182 -1.69 11.48 18.82
C GLY A 182 -1.33 10.45 17.75
N ASP A 183 -2.19 10.32 16.75
CA ASP A 183 -1.97 9.39 15.63
C ASP A 183 -0.72 9.81 14.84
N ILE A 184 0.25 8.90 14.71
CA ILE A 184 1.44 9.13 13.87
C ILE A 184 1.16 8.59 12.47
N SER A 185 1.07 9.51 11.52
CA SER A 185 0.91 9.15 10.11
C SER A 185 2.22 8.60 9.52
N THR A 186 2.09 7.80 8.45
CA THR A 186 3.26 7.39 7.66
C THR A 186 3.95 8.56 6.96
N ASP A 187 3.32 9.73 6.83
CA ASP A 187 3.96 10.94 6.31
C ASP A 187 5.01 11.50 7.29
N LEU A 188 4.82 11.40 8.61
CA LEU A 188 5.86 11.78 9.60
C LEU A 188 7.13 10.92 9.45
N LEU A 189 6.94 9.64 9.14
CA LEU A 189 8.03 8.67 9.00
C LEU A 189 8.67 8.69 7.60
N SER A 190 7.90 9.05 6.57
CA SER A 190 8.28 9.06 5.16
C SER A 190 7.41 10.07 4.40
N PRO A 191 7.80 11.35 4.33
CA PRO A 191 6.98 12.41 3.74
C PRO A 191 6.66 12.19 2.25
N GLY A 192 5.45 12.57 1.83
CA GLY A 192 4.99 12.41 0.44
C GLY A 192 5.82 13.22 -0.57
N ALA A 193 6.30 14.40 -0.19
CA ALA A 193 7.16 15.25 -1.04
C ALA A 193 8.50 14.60 -1.38
N ASP A 194 8.95 13.66 -0.55
CA ASP A 194 10.20 12.92 -0.71
C ASP A 194 10.00 11.55 -1.39
N ALA A 195 8.82 11.29 -1.98
CA ALA A 195 8.52 10.02 -2.61
C ALA A 195 9.53 9.61 -3.70
N HIS A 196 10.12 10.60 -4.39
CA HIS A 196 11.13 10.41 -5.43
C HIS A 196 12.42 9.73 -4.95
N SER A 197 12.75 9.82 -3.65
CA SER A 197 14.00 9.28 -3.09
C SER A 197 13.81 7.91 -2.44
N ARG A 198 12.58 7.37 -2.36
CA ARG A 198 12.25 6.15 -1.59
C ARG A 198 13.09 4.91 -1.94
N SER A 199 13.55 4.80 -3.19
CA SER A 199 14.41 3.71 -3.64
C SER A 199 15.86 3.85 -3.15
N ASP A 200 16.31 5.06 -2.84
CA ASP A 200 17.57 5.32 -2.14
C ASP A 200 17.27 5.39 -0.63
N ARG A 201 17.31 4.22 0.04
CA ARG A 201 16.92 4.08 1.44
C ARG A 201 17.70 5.01 2.38
N GLU A 202 18.97 5.24 2.11
CA GLU A 202 19.81 6.12 2.93
C GLU A 202 19.40 7.59 2.75
N LEU A 203 19.30 8.06 1.51
CA LEU A 203 18.85 9.42 1.20
C LEU A 203 17.44 9.67 1.77
N HIS A 204 16.51 8.75 1.52
CA HIS A 204 15.15 8.85 2.01
C HIS A 204 15.07 8.79 3.54
N GLY A 205 15.97 8.03 4.17
CA GLY A 205 16.11 7.97 5.62
C GLY A 205 16.29 9.33 6.28
N GLN A 206 16.92 10.28 5.58
CA GLN A 206 17.12 11.65 6.09
C GLN A 206 15.82 12.46 6.24
N SER A 207 14.71 11.99 5.64
CA SER A 207 13.38 12.64 5.70
C SER A 207 12.54 12.24 6.92
N MET A 208 12.94 11.19 7.66
CA MET A 208 12.21 10.74 8.85
C MET A 208 12.06 11.88 9.88
N PHE A 209 10.88 11.97 10.51
CA PHE A 209 10.45 13.10 11.34
C PHE A 209 10.32 14.42 10.56
N GLU A 210 9.86 14.36 9.30
CA GLU A 210 9.73 15.53 8.42
C GLU A 210 11.02 16.38 8.34
N HIS A 211 12.17 15.70 8.21
CA HIS A 211 13.51 16.30 8.20
C HIS A 211 13.92 17.00 9.51
N ASN A 212 13.24 16.77 10.64
CA ASN A 212 13.62 17.32 11.94
C ASN A 212 14.98 16.75 12.40
N LYS A 213 16.05 17.53 12.17
CA LYS A 213 17.43 17.13 12.47
C LYS A 213 17.72 17.01 13.95
N ASP A 214 16.98 17.71 14.81
CA ASP A 214 17.22 17.63 16.25
C ASP A 214 16.64 16.34 16.82
N MET A 215 15.42 15.96 16.41
CA MET A 215 14.87 14.64 16.74
C MET A 215 15.74 13.49 16.21
N GLN A 216 16.27 13.62 14.98
CA GLN A 216 17.21 12.63 14.43
C GLN A 216 18.49 12.50 15.28
N LYS A 217 19.07 13.62 15.72
CA LYS A 217 20.25 13.60 16.62
C LYS A 217 19.92 13.02 17.99
N GLU A 218 18.77 13.36 18.57
CA GLU A 218 18.32 12.82 19.85
C GLU A 218 18.16 11.30 19.79
N LEU A 219 17.54 10.79 18.71
CA LEU A 219 17.40 9.35 18.47
C LEU A 219 18.77 8.65 18.39
N LEU A 220 19.71 9.22 17.62
CA LEU A 220 21.07 8.67 17.49
C LEU A 220 21.84 8.73 18.81
N ALA A 221 21.72 9.82 19.56
CA ALA A 221 22.34 9.97 20.89
C ALA A 221 21.78 8.94 21.88
N LEU A 222 20.48 8.68 21.84
CA LEU A 222 19.83 7.64 22.65
C LEU A 222 20.37 6.25 22.29
N LYS A 223 20.46 5.92 20.99
CA LYS A 223 21.02 4.66 20.51
C LYS A 223 22.48 4.48 20.95
N ALA A 224 23.29 5.53 20.84
CA ALA A 224 24.68 5.50 21.28
C ALA A 224 24.83 5.31 22.80
N LYS A 225 23.90 5.85 23.59
CA LYS A 225 23.86 5.68 25.06
C LYS A 225 23.44 4.27 25.47
N HIS A 226 22.71 3.55 24.61
CA HIS A 226 22.16 2.22 24.88
C HIS A 226 22.52 1.20 23.79
N PRO A 227 23.82 0.89 23.56
CA PRO A 227 24.26 0.08 22.42
C PRO A 227 23.76 -1.37 22.44
N ASN A 228 23.39 -1.88 23.63
CA ASN A 228 22.87 -3.24 23.82
C ASN A 228 21.34 -3.30 23.83
N LYS A 229 20.64 -2.18 23.55
CA LYS A 229 19.19 -2.11 23.54
C LYS A 229 18.66 -1.71 22.17
N ARG A 230 17.53 -2.28 21.76
CA ARG A 230 16.81 -1.81 20.57
C ARG A 230 15.99 -0.57 20.92
N VAL A 231 15.87 0.37 19.99
CA VAL A 231 14.98 1.52 20.19
C VAL A 231 13.56 1.12 19.79
N MET A 232 12.60 1.33 20.69
CA MET A 232 11.16 1.23 20.40
C MET A 232 10.61 2.60 20.07
N LEU A 233 10.14 2.79 18.83
CA LEU A 233 9.53 4.03 18.36
C LEU A 233 8.04 4.07 18.73
N ILE A 234 7.58 5.15 19.37
CA ILE A 234 6.24 5.22 19.99
C ILE A 234 5.41 6.38 19.47
N ALA A 235 4.13 6.10 19.16
CA ALA A 235 3.05 7.08 19.08
C ALA A 235 2.35 7.14 20.44
N ASP A 236 2.57 8.21 21.21
CA ASP A 236 1.93 8.37 22.52
C ASP A 236 0.51 8.93 22.35
N LYS A 237 -0.42 8.52 23.21
CA LYS A 237 -1.88 8.81 23.09
C LYS A 237 -2.46 8.64 21.67
N GLY A 238 -1.98 7.68 20.89
CA GLY A 238 -2.43 7.49 19.51
C GLY A 238 -2.00 6.18 18.86
N THR A 239 -2.43 6.01 17.62
CA THR A 239 -2.13 4.86 16.78
C THR A 239 -0.90 5.11 15.92
N MET A 240 0.01 4.14 15.85
CA MET A 240 1.20 4.21 15.00
C MET A 240 0.89 3.79 13.55
N GLY A 241 1.34 4.59 12.59
CA GLY A 241 1.38 4.24 11.17
C GLY A 241 0.07 4.44 10.40
N VAL A 242 -0.76 5.42 10.77
CA VAL A 242 -2.00 5.71 10.06
C VAL A 242 -1.76 6.29 8.65
N GLY A 243 -2.74 6.12 7.75
CA GLY A 243 -2.70 6.69 6.39
C GLY A 243 -2.14 5.74 5.32
N SER A 244 -1.10 6.17 4.61
CA SER A 244 -0.59 5.50 3.40
C SER A 244 0.07 4.15 3.67
N SER A 245 -0.03 3.21 2.73
CA SER A 245 0.61 1.89 2.76
C SER A 245 2.11 1.88 2.42
N ARG A 246 2.76 3.05 2.36
CA ARG A 246 4.15 3.18 1.89
C ARG A 246 5.12 2.40 2.79
N MET A 247 5.80 1.41 2.21
CA MET A 247 6.79 0.60 2.92
C MET A 247 7.99 1.42 3.41
N SER A 248 8.29 2.55 2.74
CA SER A 248 9.32 3.50 3.14
C SER A 248 9.20 4.00 4.58
N GLY A 249 7.99 4.05 5.15
CA GLY A 249 7.80 4.37 6.57
C GLY A 249 8.48 3.35 7.49
N VAL A 250 8.25 2.05 7.26
CA VAL A 250 8.90 0.98 8.03
C VAL A 250 10.38 0.85 7.66
N ASN A 251 10.75 1.03 6.39
CA ASN A 251 12.16 1.00 5.98
C ASN A 251 12.98 2.09 6.69
N ASN A 252 12.44 3.31 6.83
CA ASN A 252 13.08 4.37 7.61
C ASN A 252 13.20 3.95 9.08
N VAL A 253 12.13 3.47 9.71
CA VAL A 253 12.22 2.99 11.10
C VAL A 253 13.28 1.91 11.25
N ALA A 254 13.30 0.89 10.38
CA ALA A 254 14.29 -0.18 10.40
C ALA A 254 15.72 0.34 10.18
N LEU A 255 15.91 1.27 9.24
CA LEU A 255 17.23 1.88 8.97
C LEU A 255 17.79 2.57 10.22
N TRP A 256 16.95 3.31 10.94
CA TRP A 256 17.38 4.10 12.10
C TRP A 256 17.45 3.28 13.40
N THR A 257 16.47 2.41 13.65
CA THR A 257 16.31 1.69 14.94
C THR A 257 16.60 0.19 14.88
N GLY A 258 16.56 -0.41 13.70
CA GLY A 258 16.77 -1.85 13.47
C GLY A 258 18.24 -2.26 13.42
N ILE A 259 18.44 -3.51 12.97
CA ILE A 259 19.75 -4.17 12.83
C ILE A 259 20.06 -4.45 11.37
N SER A 260 21.34 -4.46 10.99
CA SER A 260 21.73 -4.81 9.61
C SER A 260 21.36 -6.25 9.29
N SER A 261 20.75 -6.47 8.11
CA SER A 261 20.38 -7.81 7.63
C SER A 261 21.58 -8.63 7.14
N SER A 262 22.64 -7.96 6.68
CA SER A 262 23.83 -8.58 6.11
C SER A 262 25.00 -7.61 6.15
N PRO A 263 26.23 -8.06 6.45
CA PRO A 263 27.40 -7.21 6.33
C PRO A 263 27.73 -6.84 4.86
N TYR A 264 27.19 -7.59 3.89
CA TYR A 264 27.48 -7.42 2.45
C TYR A 264 26.38 -6.70 1.67
N VAL A 265 25.25 -6.37 2.32
CA VAL A 265 24.12 -5.70 1.67
C VAL A 265 23.85 -4.38 2.38
N PRO A 266 24.16 -3.24 1.74
CA PRO A 266 24.11 -1.94 2.40
C PRO A 266 22.66 -1.44 2.56
N PHE A 267 22.40 -0.71 3.66
CA PHE A 267 21.14 0.00 3.95
C PHE A 267 19.85 -0.86 3.97
N ILE A 268 19.99 -2.18 4.16
CA ILE A 268 18.87 -3.09 4.43
C ILE A 268 18.94 -3.53 5.88
N ASN A 269 18.08 -2.94 6.70
CA ASN A 269 17.93 -3.27 8.11
C ASN A 269 16.60 -3.99 8.37
N ILE A 270 16.57 -4.79 9.42
CA ILE A 270 15.45 -5.62 9.84
C ILE A 270 15.19 -5.47 11.35
N ALA A 271 14.17 -6.16 11.84
CA ALA A 271 13.78 -6.27 13.24
C ALA A 271 13.51 -4.94 13.98
N PRO A 272 12.81 -3.95 13.38
CA PRO A 272 12.39 -2.75 14.10
C PRO A 272 11.42 -3.10 15.24
N VAL A 273 11.41 -2.28 16.30
CA VAL A 273 10.41 -2.34 17.36
C VAL A 273 9.59 -1.05 17.34
N ILE A 274 8.27 -1.18 17.22
CA ILE A 274 7.36 -0.04 17.22
C ILE A 274 6.21 -0.27 18.20
N ALA A 275 5.61 0.83 18.64
CA ALA A 275 4.41 0.77 19.43
C ALA A 275 3.50 1.99 19.21
N GLY A 276 2.22 1.79 19.48
CA GLY A 276 1.27 2.87 19.71
C GLY A 276 0.51 2.58 20.99
N THR A 277 0.08 3.63 21.67
CA THR A 277 -0.70 3.48 22.90
C THR A 277 -2.13 3.09 22.62
N ASN A 278 -2.65 3.49 21.46
CA ASN A 278 -3.93 3.06 20.89
C ASN A 278 -3.70 2.08 19.71
N GLY A 279 -2.66 1.26 19.79
CA GLY A 279 -2.35 0.23 18.80
C GLY A 279 -1.60 0.72 17.55
N ILE A 280 -1.61 -0.13 16.52
CA ILE A 280 -0.87 0.07 15.26
C ILE A 280 -1.84 -0.14 14.10
N ALA A 281 -1.76 0.70 13.08
CA ALA A 281 -2.59 0.57 11.90
C ALA A 281 -2.36 -0.79 11.19
N PRO A 282 -3.40 -1.51 10.74
CA PRO A 282 -3.26 -2.88 10.25
C PRO A 282 -2.26 -3.09 9.11
N ILE A 283 -2.21 -2.19 8.12
CA ILE A 283 -1.27 -2.28 6.98
C ILE A 283 0.16 -2.08 7.47
N PHE A 284 0.37 -1.10 8.35
CA PHE A 284 1.68 -0.81 8.92
C PHE A 284 2.20 -1.99 9.75
N LEU A 285 1.33 -2.63 10.54
CA LEU A 285 1.67 -3.83 11.31
C LEU A 285 2.07 -5.02 10.42
N THR A 286 1.40 -5.22 9.28
CA THR A 286 1.81 -6.23 8.28
C THR A 286 3.20 -5.93 7.75
N THR A 287 3.48 -4.66 7.43
CA THR A 287 4.79 -4.21 6.92
C THR A 287 5.91 -4.41 7.95
N VAL A 288 5.62 -4.23 9.25
CA VAL A 288 6.58 -4.56 10.32
C VAL A 288 6.95 -6.05 10.29
N GLY A 289 5.95 -6.92 10.12
CA GLY A 289 6.16 -8.37 10.00
C GLY A 289 7.00 -8.78 8.78
N VAL A 290 6.86 -8.05 7.66
CA VAL A 290 7.70 -8.22 6.47
C VAL A 290 9.20 -8.07 6.81
N THR A 291 9.53 -7.11 7.66
CA THR A 291 10.92 -6.85 8.10
C THR A 291 11.34 -7.63 9.35
N GLY A 292 10.54 -8.61 9.81
CA GLY A 292 10.82 -9.38 11.03
C GLY A 292 10.74 -8.54 12.32
N GLY A 293 10.05 -7.40 12.29
CA GLY A 293 9.90 -6.50 13.42
C GLY A 293 8.81 -6.90 14.41
N ILE A 294 8.74 -6.16 15.53
CA ILE A 294 7.75 -6.33 16.59
C ILE A 294 6.91 -5.07 16.72
N GLY A 295 5.58 -5.22 16.59
CA GLY A 295 4.62 -4.16 16.82
C GLY A 295 3.78 -4.41 18.07
N ILE A 296 3.80 -3.48 19.02
CA ILE A 296 3.13 -3.59 20.32
C ILE A 296 1.98 -2.57 20.44
N ASP A 297 0.82 -3.06 20.89
CA ASP A 297 -0.29 -2.23 21.36
C ASP A 297 -0.17 -2.06 22.88
N LEU A 298 0.30 -0.89 23.33
CA LEU A 298 0.68 -0.68 24.72
C LEU A 298 -0.53 -0.61 25.65
N LYS A 299 -1.61 0.08 25.24
CA LYS A 299 -2.78 0.37 26.08
C LYS A 299 -2.42 0.88 27.48
N ASN A 300 -1.41 1.75 27.57
CA ASN A 300 -0.97 2.33 28.84
C ASN A 300 -1.91 3.45 29.33
N TRP A 301 -2.79 3.97 28.45
CA TRP A 301 -3.84 4.92 28.80
C TRP A 301 -5.18 4.20 28.95
N VAL A 302 -5.81 4.32 30.12
CA VAL A 302 -7.05 3.59 30.45
C VAL A 302 -8.18 4.56 30.80
N LYS A 303 -9.35 4.38 30.17
CA LYS A 303 -10.58 5.12 30.48
C LYS A 303 -10.97 4.89 31.93
N GLN A 304 -11.20 5.97 32.67
CA GLN A 304 -11.66 5.90 34.05
C GLN A 304 -13.16 5.55 34.10
N LYS A 305 -13.54 4.77 35.12
CA LYS A 305 -14.89 4.28 35.33
C LYS A 305 -15.39 4.72 36.70
N ASP A 306 -16.65 5.16 36.78
CA ASP A 306 -17.30 5.47 38.06
C ASP A 306 -17.70 4.18 38.81
N ALA A 307 -18.28 4.34 40.01
CA ALA A 307 -18.74 3.22 40.83
C ALA A 307 -19.85 2.36 40.18
N ASN A 308 -20.52 2.88 39.15
CA ASN A 308 -21.59 2.21 38.41
C ASN A 308 -21.08 1.57 37.10
N GLY A 309 -19.79 1.72 36.77
CA GLY A 309 -19.20 1.21 35.53
C GLY A 309 -19.40 2.13 34.32
N ASN A 310 -19.89 3.35 34.52
CA ASN A 310 -19.99 4.34 33.46
C ASN A 310 -18.63 5.00 33.25
N THR A 311 -18.32 5.36 32.00
CA THR A 311 -17.10 6.10 31.69
C THR A 311 -17.17 7.48 32.33
N ILE A 312 -16.15 7.86 33.07
CA ILE A 312 -16.03 9.24 33.60
C ILE A 312 -15.66 10.14 32.44
N VAL A 313 -16.45 11.17 32.21
CA VAL A 313 -16.23 12.17 31.15
C VAL A 313 -15.91 13.53 31.74
N ASP A 314 -15.23 14.38 30.98
CA ASP A 314 -14.99 15.80 31.31
C ASP A 314 -16.18 16.71 30.93
N GLU A 315 -15.99 18.03 31.03
CA GLU A 315 -17.03 19.03 30.73
C GLU A 315 -17.48 19.03 29.26
N GLU A 316 -16.66 18.49 28.36
CA GLU A 316 -16.91 18.39 26.91
C GLU A 316 -17.54 17.04 26.53
N GLY A 317 -17.70 16.13 27.51
CA GLY A 317 -18.24 14.79 27.32
C GLY A 317 -17.18 13.75 26.96
N ASP A 318 -15.89 14.06 27.10
CA ASP A 318 -14.80 13.17 26.71
C ASP A 318 -14.29 12.27 27.83
N PRO A 319 -13.97 10.99 27.54
CA PRO A 319 -13.45 10.07 28.54
C PRO A 319 -12.15 10.54 29.21
N ILE A 320 -12.14 10.62 30.54
CA ILE A 320 -10.92 10.89 31.31
C ILE A 320 -9.99 9.66 31.27
N LEU A 321 -8.74 9.86 30.84
CA LEU A 321 -7.72 8.81 30.74
C LEU A 321 -6.70 8.89 31.88
N LYS A 322 -6.28 7.74 32.41
CA LYS A 322 -5.16 7.60 33.37
C LYS A 322 -4.02 6.82 32.73
N GLU A 323 -2.79 7.30 32.93
CA GLU A 323 -1.57 6.57 32.57
C GLU A 323 -1.26 5.50 33.62
N GLU A 324 -1.25 4.23 33.22
CA GLU A 324 -0.91 3.10 34.11
C GLU A 324 0.60 2.86 34.21
N TYR A 325 1.33 3.14 33.14
CA TYR A 325 2.79 3.10 33.12
C TYR A 325 3.37 4.05 32.07
N SER A 326 4.49 4.68 32.40
CA SER A 326 5.09 5.68 31.53
C SER A 326 5.88 5.07 30.38
N VAL A 327 5.75 5.69 29.20
CA VAL A 327 6.47 5.35 27.96
C VAL A 327 7.39 6.49 27.48
N ALA A 328 7.64 7.49 28.34
CA ALA A 328 8.47 8.65 28.04
C ALA A 328 9.84 8.26 27.47
N THR A 329 10.39 9.05 26.55
CA THR A 329 11.68 8.80 25.89
C THR A 329 12.78 8.48 26.90
N GLY A 330 13.52 7.38 26.66
CA GLY A 330 14.57 6.88 27.54
C GLY A 330 14.09 5.86 28.58
N THR A 331 12.80 5.53 28.63
CA THR A 331 12.28 4.44 29.48
C THR A 331 12.79 3.09 28.95
N VAL A 332 13.19 2.21 29.86
CA VAL A 332 13.70 0.88 29.53
C VAL A 332 12.64 -0.18 29.81
N PHE A 333 12.50 -1.13 28.89
CA PHE A 333 11.69 -2.32 29.06
C PHE A 333 12.44 -3.56 28.57
N THR A 334 11.94 -4.73 28.94
CA THR A 334 12.35 -6.02 28.39
C THR A 334 11.14 -6.67 27.75
N ILE A 335 11.27 -7.08 26.48
CA ILE A 335 10.31 -7.95 25.80
C ILE A 335 10.72 -9.39 26.12
N ASN A 336 9.88 -10.15 26.83
CA ASN A 336 10.09 -11.58 27.01
C ASN A 336 9.30 -12.35 25.94
N THR A 337 10.00 -12.97 24.99
CA THR A 337 9.36 -13.63 23.83
C THR A 337 8.71 -14.96 24.17
N LYS A 338 9.05 -15.55 25.33
CA LYS A 338 8.57 -16.84 25.81
C LYS A 338 7.35 -16.71 26.71
N THR A 339 7.39 -15.82 27.71
CA THR A 339 6.23 -15.49 28.55
C THR A 339 5.26 -14.55 27.84
N LYS A 340 5.72 -13.88 26.77
CA LYS A 340 4.94 -12.92 25.96
C LYS A 340 4.52 -11.69 26.76
N GLU A 341 5.45 -11.18 27.56
CA GLU A 341 5.25 -10.07 28.47
C GLU A 341 6.19 -8.91 28.14
N LEU A 342 5.70 -7.70 28.33
CA LEU A 342 6.51 -6.49 28.43
C LEU A 342 6.78 -6.23 29.91
N VAL A 343 8.05 -6.16 30.28
CA VAL A 343 8.51 -6.04 31.67
C VAL A 343 9.22 -4.71 31.86
N ARG A 344 8.96 -4.06 32.99
CA ARG A 344 9.66 -2.85 33.45
C ARG A 344 10.05 -3.02 34.92
N ASP A 345 11.30 -2.74 35.25
CA ASP A 345 11.81 -2.79 36.63
C ASP A 345 11.47 -4.11 37.35
N GLY A 346 11.53 -5.24 36.62
CA GLY A 346 11.18 -6.58 37.11
C GLY A 346 9.69 -6.86 37.27
N LYS A 347 8.80 -5.95 36.85
CA LYS A 347 7.34 -6.10 36.90
C LYS A 347 6.75 -6.18 35.51
N VAL A 348 5.84 -7.13 35.31
CA VAL A 348 5.04 -7.23 34.08
C VAL A 348 4.11 -6.02 34.02
N VAL A 349 4.21 -5.24 32.94
CA VAL A 349 3.34 -4.08 32.70
C VAL A 349 2.26 -4.38 31.65
N LYS A 350 2.51 -5.36 30.77
CA LYS A 350 1.60 -5.65 29.65
C LYS A 350 1.80 -7.06 29.09
N ASP A 351 0.70 -7.77 28.84
CA ASP A 351 0.67 -8.92 27.93
C ASP A 351 0.80 -8.46 26.47
N ILE A 352 1.73 -9.05 25.74
CA ILE A 352 2.02 -8.75 24.33
C ILE A 352 1.85 -10.00 23.45
N SER A 353 1.02 -10.95 23.87
CA SER A 353 0.78 -12.22 23.15
C SER A 353 0.33 -12.01 21.70
N THR A 354 -0.42 -10.93 21.43
CA THR A 354 -0.86 -10.52 20.09
C THR A 354 0.28 -10.08 19.18
N ALA A 355 1.39 -9.59 19.74
CA ALA A 355 2.62 -9.27 19.01
C ALA A 355 3.50 -10.50 18.74
N LEU A 356 3.26 -11.61 19.45
CA LEU A 356 4.07 -12.83 19.46
C LEU A 356 3.21 -14.08 19.18
N THR A 357 2.27 -13.96 18.23
CA THR A 357 1.55 -15.12 17.69
C THR A 357 2.53 -16.06 16.97
N PRO A 358 2.25 -17.37 16.86
CA PRO A 358 3.19 -18.30 16.22
C PRO A 358 3.70 -17.86 14.84
N PRO A 359 2.87 -17.38 13.89
CA PRO A 359 3.38 -16.88 12.60
C PRO A 359 4.32 -15.67 12.73
N LYS A 360 4.06 -14.75 13.68
CA LYS A 360 4.95 -13.60 13.93
C LYS A 360 6.29 -14.05 14.50
N GLN A 361 6.30 -15.08 15.35
CA GLN A 361 7.54 -15.68 15.84
C GLN A 361 8.33 -16.32 14.68
N GLU A 362 7.67 -17.00 13.75
CA GLU A 362 8.34 -17.51 12.53
C GLU A 362 9.00 -16.37 11.74
N PHE A 363 8.31 -15.24 11.56
CA PHE A 363 8.84 -14.08 10.84
C PHE A 363 10.03 -13.47 11.57
N ILE A 364 9.98 -13.34 12.90
CA ILE A 364 11.10 -12.85 13.71
C ILE A 364 12.30 -13.80 13.57
N LYS A 365 12.08 -15.11 13.70
CA LYS A 365 13.12 -16.15 13.57
C LYS A 365 13.78 -16.12 12.18
N ALA A 366 12.97 -15.96 11.13
CA ALA A 366 13.46 -15.93 9.75
C ALA A 366 14.00 -14.57 9.30
N GLY A 367 13.91 -13.53 10.14
CA GLY A 367 14.30 -12.16 9.79
C GLY A 367 13.36 -11.47 8.79
N GLY A 368 12.14 -12.01 8.60
CA GLY A 368 11.13 -11.47 7.69
C GLY A 368 10.10 -12.51 7.26
N SER A 369 8.97 -12.05 6.74
CA SER A 369 7.88 -12.94 6.31
C SER A 369 8.18 -13.67 5.00
N TYR A 370 8.99 -13.08 4.11
CA TYR A 370 9.26 -13.62 2.77
C TYR A 370 9.88 -15.01 2.84
N ALA A 371 10.91 -15.18 3.69
CA ALA A 371 11.60 -16.45 3.83
C ALA A 371 10.68 -17.57 4.35
N VAL A 372 9.71 -17.23 5.20
CA VAL A 372 8.71 -18.19 5.70
C VAL A 372 7.71 -18.56 4.62
N VAL A 373 7.22 -17.60 3.83
CA VAL A 373 6.27 -17.85 2.74
C VAL A 373 6.90 -18.73 1.67
N PHE A 374 8.08 -18.36 1.17
CA PHE A 374 8.81 -19.14 0.17
C PHE A 374 9.26 -20.49 0.73
N GLY A 375 9.68 -20.53 1.99
CA GLY A 375 10.04 -21.77 2.68
C GLY A 375 8.90 -22.78 2.72
N LYS A 376 7.67 -22.35 3.04
CA LYS A 376 6.47 -23.21 3.01
C LYS A 376 6.19 -23.75 1.61
N LYS A 377 6.32 -22.91 0.57
CA LYS A 377 6.15 -23.33 -0.84
C LYS A 377 7.22 -24.36 -1.25
N LEU A 378 8.49 -24.12 -0.92
CA LEU A 378 9.61 -25.00 -1.24
C LEU A 378 9.51 -26.35 -0.52
N GLN A 379 9.10 -26.37 0.75
CA GLN A 379 8.85 -27.59 1.50
C GLN A 379 7.73 -28.42 0.84
N THR A 380 6.63 -27.77 0.46
CA THR A 380 5.49 -28.41 -0.20
C THR A 380 5.90 -29.03 -1.53
N PHE A 381 6.68 -28.31 -2.34
CA PHE A 381 7.26 -28.83 -3.58
C PHE A 381 8.10 -30.09 -3.32
N ALA A 382 9.04 -30.03 -2.37
CA ALA A 382 9.95 -31.13 -2.09
C ALA A 382 9.21 -32.40 -1.63
N CYS A 383 8.23 -32.25 -0.74
CA CYS A 383 7.39 -33.36 -0.28
C CYS A 383 6.57 -33.97 -1.42
N LYS A 384 6.04 -33.13 -2.33
CA LYS A 384 5.32 -33.58 -3.52
C LYS A 384 6.22 -34.42 -4.44
N VAL A 385 7.45 -33.98 -4.70
CA VAL A 385 8.41 -34.74 -5.53
C VAL A 385 8.78 -36.07 -4.89
N LEU A 386 8.93 -36.11 -3.56
CA LEU A 386 9.23 -37.34 -2.81
C LEU A 386 8.01 -38.26 -2.60
N GLY A 387 6.79 -37.78 -2.86
CA GLY A 387 5.55 -38.53 -2.61
C GLY A 387 5.27 -38.76 -1.11
N ILE A 388 5.68 -37.84 -0.24
CA ILE A 388 5.48 -37.93 1.22
C ILE A 388 4.52 -36.86 1.73
N ALA A 389 3.93 -37.10 2.91
CA ALA A 389 3.19 -36.07 3.62
C ALA A 389 4.13 -34.93 4.07
N VAL A 390 3.63 -33.69 4.05
CA VAL A 390 4.40 -32.51 4.48
C VAL A 390 4.65 -32.59 5.98
N PRO A 391 5.92 -32.65 6.45
CA PRO A 391 6.23 -32.62 7.88
C PRO A 391 5.78 -31.31 8.51
N GLN A 392 5.22 -31.39 9.73
CA GLN A 392 4.82 -30.21 10.49
C GLN A 392 6.05 -29.49 11.06
N VAL A 393 6.62 -28.55 10.28
CA VAL A 393 7.73 -27.68 10.71
C VAL A 393 7.24 -26.33 11.17
N TYR A 394 6.36 -25.72 10.38
CA TYR A 394 5.75 -24.43 10.69
C TYR A 394 4.59 -24.58 11.66
N ALA A 395 4.18 -23.51 12.31
CA ALA A 395 2.99 -23.45 13.12
C ALA A 395 1.73 -23.73 12.28
N VAL A 396 0.82 -24.51 12.86
CA VAL A 396 -0.50 -24.76 12.26
C VAL A 396 -1.26 -23.44 12.19
N ALA A 397 -1.86 -23.15 11.03
CA ALA A 397 -2.72 -22.00 10.87
C ALA A 397 -3.95 -22.12 11.79
N LYS A 398 -4.33 -21.03 12.46
CA LYS A 398 -5.57 -20.99 13.22
C LYS A 398 -6.74 -21.10 12.24
N GLU A 399 -7.56 -22.14 12.37
CA GLU A 399 -8.78 -22.29 11.58
C GLU A 399 -10.01 -22.26 12.51
N VAL A 400 -10.92 -21.33 12.26
CA VAL A 400 -12.21 -21.19 12.94
C VAL A 400 -13.30 -21.72 12.02
N SER A 401 -14.12 -22.63 12.52
CA SER A 401 -15.27 -23.18 11.80
C SER A 401 -16.43 -23.34 12.77
N ILE A 402 -17.59 -22.83 12.39
CA ILE A 402 -18.80 -22.79 13.21
C ILE A 402 -19.91 -23.54 12.48
N GLU A 403 -20.34 -24.67 13.04
CA GLU A 403 -21.37 -25.52 12.45
C GLU A 403 -22.73 -24.81 12.43
N GLY A 404 -23.41 -24.84 11.27
CA GLY A 404 -24.75 -24.27 11.09
C GLY A 404 -24.79 -22.74 11.01
N GLN A 405 -23.66 -22.06 10.86
CA GLN A 405 -23.59 -20.62 10.64
C GLN A 405 -23.29 -20.29 9.17
N GLY A 406 -24.18 -19.53 8.53
CA GLY A 406 -23.95 -18.96 7.20
C GLY A 406 -22.72 -18.04 7.11
N LEU A 407 -22.35 -17.72 5.88
CA LEU A 407 -21.16 -16.94 5.53
C LEU A 407 -21.52 -15.54 5.07
N THR A 408 -20.78 -14.55 5.58
CA THR A 408 -20.68 -13.22 4.98
C THR A 408 -20.16 -13.31 3.54
N ALA A 409 -20.34 -12.26 2.74
CA ALA A 409 -19.86 -12.27 1.36
C ALA A 409 -18.33 -12.44 1.29
N VAL A 410 -17.60 -11.81 2.22
CA VAL A 410 -16.15 -11.97 2.32
C VAL A 410 -15.76 -13.39 2.72
N GLU A 411 -16.41 -13.99 3.71
CA GLU A 411 -16.10 -15.39 4.07
C GLU A 411 -16.33 -16.34 2.88
N LYS A 412 -17.36 -16.10 2.05
CA LYS A 412 -17.56 -16.88 0.81
C LYS A 412 -16.40 -16.72 -0.18
N ILE A 413 -15.93 -15.50 -0.41
CA ILE A 413 -14.77 -15.24 -1.27
C ILE A 413 -13.53 -15.95 -0.73
N PHE A 414 -13.27 -15.82 0.58
CA PHE A 414 -12.10 -16.44 1.20
C PHE A 414 -12.15 -17.96 1.13
N ASN A 415 -13.31 -18.59 1.37
CA ASN A 415 -13.45 -20.04 1.24
C ASN A 415 -13.28 -20.51 -0.22
N LYS A 416 -13.77 -19.75 -1.21
CA LYS A 416 -13.58 -20.07 -2.64
C LYS A 416 -12.09 -20.08 -3.02
N ASN A 417 -11.34 -19.08 -2.56
CA ASN A 417 -9.96 -18.83 -2.98
C ASN A 417 -8.92 -19.39 -2.00
N ALA A 418 -9.32 -20.12 -0.95
CA ALA A 418 -8.41 -20.64 0.07
C ALA A 418 -7.53 -21.78 -0.45
N VAL A 419 -6.24 -21.74 -0.10
CA VAL A 419 -5.24 -22.75 -0.49
C VAL A 419 -4.52 -23.34 0.73
N GLY A 420 -4.41 -24.66 0.77
CA GLY A 420 -3.71 -25.39 1.84
C GLY A 420 -4.47 -25.43 3.17
N THR A 421 -5.80 -25.28 3.15
CA THR A 421 -6.68 -25.42 4.31
C THR A 421 -7.12 -26.87 4.52
N THR A 422 -7.66 -27.18 5.70
CA THR A 422 -8.23 -28.50 6.00
C THR A 422 -9.33 -28.85 4.99
N PRO A 423 -9.19 -29.92 4.19
CA PRO A 423 -10.18 -30.26 3.16
C PRO A 423 -11.60 -30.42 3.72
N GLY A 424 -12.58 -29.80 3.06
CA GLY A 424 -14.00 -29.89 3.40
C GLY A 424 -14.44 -29.01 4.58
N LYS A 425 -13.54 -28.25 5.20
CA LYS A 425 -13.86 -27.37 6.32
C LYS A 425 -14.23 -25.98 5.84
N ILE A 426 -15.39 -25.47 6.27
CA ILE A 426 -15.82 -24.10 6.04
C ILE A 426 -15.15 -23.20 7.09
N LEU A 427 -14.51 -22.13 6.65
CA LEU A 427 -13.76 -21.22 7.49
C LEU A 427 -14.53 -19.93 7.73
N HIS A 428 -14.51 -19.46 8.98
CA HIS A 428 -15.15 -18.22 9.42
C HIS A 428 -14.10 -17.18 9.83
N ALA A 429 -14.56 -15.96 10.08
CA ALA A 429 -13.75 -14.84 10.57
C ALA A 429 -12.83 -15.25 11.74
N GLY A 430 -11.60 -14.73 11.71
CA GLY A 430 -10.55 -15.07 12.67
C GLY A 430 -9.70 -16.30 12.30
N SER A 431 -10.02 -16.99 11.21
CA SER A 431 -9.14 -17.99 10.58
C SER A 431 -7.95 -17.32 9.88
N ASN A 432 -6.74 -17.81 10.08
CA ASN A 432 -5.57 -17.43 9.30
C ASN A 432 -5.52 -18.26 8.03
N VAL A 433 -5.66 -17.61 6.88
CA VAL A 433 -5.77 -18.32 5.60
C VAL A 433 -4.79 -17.74 4.59
N ARG A 434 -4.42 -18.60 3.65
CA ARG A 434 -3.72 -18.22 2.44
C ARG A 434 -4.72 -18.30 1.30
N VAL A 435 -4.82 -17.24 0.52
CA VAL A 435 -5.77 -17.12 -0.59
C VAL A 435 -5.06 -16.81 -1.88
N GLU A 436 -5.56 -17.35 -2.99
CA GLU A 436 -5.14 -16.93 -4.33
C GLU A 436 -5.55 -15.46 -4.56
N VAL A 437 -4.70 -14.73 -5.29
CA VAL A 437 -4.90 -13.33 -5.65
C VAL A 437 -5.09 -13.23 -7.15
N ASN A 438 -6.20 -12.64 -7.57
CA ASN A 438 -6.57 -12.55 -8.98
C ASN A 438 -5.94 -11.33 -9.66
N ILE A 439 -5.99 -10.18 -8.99
CA ILE A 439 -5.56 -8.90 -9.58
C ILE A 439 -4.62 -8.19 -8.64
N VAL A 440 -3.52 -7.65 -9.18
CA VAL A 440 -2.56 -6.86 -8.40
C VAL A 440 -2.36 -5.46 -8.98
N GLY A 441 -2.57 -4.43 -8.15
CA GLY A 441 -2.34 -3.03 -8.51
C GLY A 441 -1.04 -2.45 -7.96
N SER A 442 -0.32 -1.69 -8.78
CA SER A 442 0.86 -0.93 -8.38
C SER A 442 0.81 0.50 -8.94
N GLN A 443 1.22 1.49 -8.14
CA GLN A 443 1.31 2.90 -8.53
C GLN A 443 2.74 3.40 -8.50
N ASP A 444 3.00 4.57 -9.07
CA ASP A 444 4.34 5.07 -9.39
C ASP A 444 5.18 5.55 -8.20
N THR A 445 4.56 5.89 -7.07
CA THR A 445 5.26 6.29 -5.84
C THR A 445 5.56 5.13 -4.89
N THR A 446 4.88 3.99 -5.04
CA THR A 446 5.16 2.74 -4.33
C THR A 446 5.77 1.68 -5.24
N GLY A 447 5.65 1.82 -6.55
CA GLY A 447 6.08 0.85 -7.55
C GLY A 447 7.58 0.63 -7.57
N LEU A 448 8.39 1.68 -7.40
CA LEU A 448 9.85 1.54 -7.27
C LEU A 448 10.25 0.73 -6.02
N MET A 449 9.52 0.88 -4.92
CA MET A 449 9.77 0.03 -3.74
C MET A 449 9.30 -1.40 -4.02
N THR A 450 8.16 -1.57 -4.68
CA THR A 450 7.65 -2.89 -5.07
C THR A 450 8.64 -3.61 -5.99
N SER A 451 9.26 -2.92 -6.96
CA SER A 451 10.30 -3.51 -7.79
C SER A 451 11.53 -3.90 -6.98
N GLN A 452 11.94 -3.09 -5.99
CA GLN A 452 13.03 -3.46 -5.09
C GLN A 452 12.70 -4.68 -4.23
N GLU A 453 11.48 -4.79 -3.71
CA GLU A 453 11.08 -5.98 -2.95
C GLU A 453 11.02 -7.23 -3.86
N LEU A 454 10.54 -7.10 -5.10
CA LEU A 454 10.61 -8.17 -6.11
C LEU A 454 12.06 -8.56 -6.42
N GLU A 455 12.95 -7.58 -6.58
CA GLU A 455 14.38 -7.82 -6.78
C GLU A 455 14.99 -8.56 -5.59
N MET A 456 14.67 -8.17 -4.36
CA MET A 456 15.17 -8.78 -3.12
C MET A 456 14.63 -10.19 -2.88
N MET A 457 13.41 -10.49 -3.34
CA MET A 457 12.87 -11.86 -3.40
C MET A 457 13.45 -12.67 -4.56
N ALA A 458 14.21 -12.03 -5.44
CA ALA A 458 14.70 -12.58 -6.69
C ALA A 458 13.60 -13.04 -7.66
N ALA A 459 12.46 -12.36 -7.64
CA ALA A 459 11.38 -12.57 -8.59
C ALA A 459 11.75 -11.95 -9.95
N THR A 460 11.50 -12.69 -11.03
CA THR A 460 11.76 -12.23 -12.42
C THR A 460 10.51 -12.14 -13.27
N VAL A 461 9.46 -12.90 -12.93
CA VAL A 461 8.19 -12.94 -13.67
C VAL A 461 7.01 -13.01 -12.72
N ILE A 462 5.89 -12.43 -13.15
CA ILE A 462 4.61 -12.53 -12.46
C ILE A 462 4.11 -13.98 -12.39
N SER A 463 3.58 -14.36 -11.24
CA SER A 463 2.98 -15.68 -11.00
C SER A 463 1.87 -15.97 -12.02
N PRO A 464 1.80 -17.18 -12.59
CA PRO A 464 0.75 -17.56 -13.53
C PRO A 464 -0.65 -17.70 -12.92
N ILE A 465 -0.77 -17.63 -11.58
CA ILE A 465 -2.05 -17.66 -10.86
C ILE A 465 -2.76 -16.31 -10.93
N VAL A 466 -2.00 -15.21 -11.06
CA VAL A 466 -2.55 -13.86 -11.14
C VAL A 466 -3.13 -13.64 -12.53
N ASP A 467 -4.42 -13.28 -12.62
CA ASP A 467 -5.11 -13.00 -13.89
C ASP A 467 -4.48 -11.79 -14.59
N THR A 468 -4.17 -10.74 -13.82
CA THR A 468 -3.35 -9.62 -14.33
C THR A 468 -2.73 -8.78 -13.21
N GLY A 469 -1.66 -8.06 -13.54
CA GLY A 469 -1.16 -6.95 -12.71
C GLY A 469 -1.08 -5.65 -13.51
N TYR A 470 -1.38 -4.52 -12.87
CA TYR A 470 -1.36 -3.20 -13.50
C TYR A 470 -0.44 -2.20 -12.78
N GLN A 471 0.48 -1.57 -13.53
CA GLN A 471 1.33 -0.47 -13.06
C GLN A 471 0.89 0.88 -13.64
N SER A 472 0.43 1.79 -12.77
CA SER A 472 0.02 3.15 -13.14
C SER A 472 1.14 4.20 -13.01
N GLY A 473 0.92 5.38 -13.60
CA GLY A 473 1.81 6.56 -13.55
C GLY A 473 1.13 7.83 -13.01
N CYS A 474 0.20 7.68 -12.06
CA CYS A 474 -0.80 8.72 -11.75
C CYS A 474 -0.40 9.73 -10.66
N HIS A 475 0.52 9.39 -9.75
CA HIS A 475 0.90 10.25 -8.62
C HIS A 475 1.99 11.24 -8.97
N THR A 476 2.74 10.99 -10.04
CA THR A 476 3.77 11.90 -10.60
C THR A 476 3.32 12.52 -11.93
N ALA A 477 2.03 12.43 -12.22
CA ALA A 477 1.43 12.87 -13.48
C ALA A 477 1.55 14.38 -13.74
N SER A 478 1.40 15.20 -12.70
CA SER A 478 1.25 16.66 -12.85
C SER A 478 2.53 17.30 -13.37
N VAL A 479 3.67 16.83 -12.90
CA VAL A 479 4.99 17.42 -13.19
C VAL A 479 5.93 16.35 -13.73
N TRP A 480 6.51 16.63 -14.89
CA TRP A 480 7.51 15.78 -15.54
C TRP A 480 8.92 16.35 -15.32
N ASP A 481 9.33 16.39 -14.06
CA ASP A 481 10.66 16.87 -13.64
C ASP A 481 11.76 15.82 -13.89
N ASP A 482 13.02 16.17 -13.63
CA ASP A 482 14.16 15.28 -13.88
C ASP A 482 14.13 14.01 -13.02
N LYS A 483 13.55 14.11 -11.82
CA LYS A 483 13.32 12.96 -10.93
C LYS A 483 12.33 11.98 -11.55
N SER A 484 11.21 12.49 -12.07
CA SER A 484 10.18 11.68 -12.74
C SER A 484 10.70 11.07 -14.04
N LYS A 485 11.48 11.83 -14.83
CA LYS A 485 12.15 11.33 -16.05
C LYS A 485 13.14 10.20 -15.78
N ALA A 486 13.83 10.22 -14.64
CA ALA A 486 14.75 9.15 -14.25
C ALA A 486 13.99 7.91 -13.74
N ASN A 487 12.99 8.12 -12.89
CA ASN A 487 12.35 7.06 -12.12
C ASN A 487 11.23 6.33 -12.88
N ILE A 488 10.36 7.06 -13.58
CA ILE A 488 9.15 6.47 -14.17
C ILE A 488 9.45 5.54 -15.34
N PRO A 489 10.32 5.90 -16.32
CA PRO A 489 10.69 4.97 -17.39
C PRO A 489 11.36 3.69 -16.85
N ARG A 490 12.23 3.81 -15.83
CA ARG A 490 12.87 2.67 -15.16
C ARG A 490 11.83 1.73 -14.54
N LEU A 491 10.89 2.29 -13.77
CA LEU A 491 9.80 1.53 -13.16
C LEU A 491 8.93 0.83 -14.20
N MET A 492 8.48 1.57 -15.22
CA MET A 492 7.59 1.04 -16.26
C MET A 492 8.27 -0.07 -17.06
N LYS A 493 9.57 0.08 -17.36
CA LYS A 493 10.35 -0.99 -17.98
C LYS A 493 10.41 -2.23 -17.10
N PHE A 494 10.80 -2.08 -15.83
CA PHE A 494 10.89 -3.21 -14.90
C PHE A 494 9.56 -3.96 -14.79
N MET A 495 8.46 -3.24 -14.55
CA MET A 495 7.14 -3.87 -14.37
C MET A 495 6.63 -4.53 -15.65
N ASN A 496 6.92 -3.95 -16.82
CA ASN A 496 6.59 -4.56 -18.11
C ASN A 496 7.42 -5.83 -18.36
N ASP A 497 8.74 -5.79 -18.14
CA ASP A 497 9.62 -6.96 -18.26
C ASP A 497 9.17 -8.09 -17.31
N PHE A 498 8.73 -7.74 -16.10
CA PHE A 498 8.20 -8.67 -15.11
C PHE A 498 6.84 -9.30 -15.53
N GLY A 499 6.11 -8.64 -16.43
CA GLY A 499 4.89 -9.15 -17.04
C GLY A 499 3.60 -8.38 -16.75
N LEU A 500 3.66 -7.24 -16.07
CA LEU A 500 2.47 -6.40 -15.81
C LEU A 500 2.04 -5.64 -17.06
N VAL A 501 0.74 -5.36 -17.14
CA VAL A 501 0.22 -4.29 -18.00
C VAL A 501 0.66 -2.95 -17.41
N THR A 502 1.22 -2.07 -18.22
CA THR A 502 1.76 -0.79 -17.75
C THR A 502 1.09 0.40 -18.41
N ALA A 503 0.90 1.49 -17.67
CA ALA A 503 0.33 2.73 -18.19
C ALA A 503 1.22 3.40 -19.26
N ARG A 504 2.51 3.03 -19.31
CA ARG A 504 3.47 3.50 -20.31
C ARG A 504 4.28 2.31 -20.83
N HIS A 505 4.23 2.08 -22.13
CA HIS A 505 5.11 1.10 -22.77
C HIS A 505 6.57 1.59 -22.73
N PRO A 506 7.56 0.74 -22.37
CA PRO A 506 8.96 1.16 -22.31
C PRO A 506 9.50 1.70 -23.65
N GLU A 507 9.02 1.16 -24.77
CA GLU A 507 9.37 1.58 -26.13
C GLU A 507 8.38 2.59 -26.75
N GLY A 508 7.38 3.08 -26.00
CA GLY A 508 6.42 4.08 -26.50
C GLY A 508 5.42 3.58 -27.55
N LYS A 509 5.02 2.30 -27.51
CA LYS A 509 4.08 1.69 -28.47
C LYS A 509 2.65 2.24 -28.38
N TYR A 510 2.27 2.83 -27.24
CA TYR A 510 0.98 3.46 -27.01
C TYR A 510 1.16 4.75 -26.20
N HIS A 511 0.12 5.60 -26.23
CA HIS A 511 0.09 6.85 -25.48
C HIS A 511 0.27 6.59 -23.98
N ALA A 512 1.16 7.35 -23.34
CA ALA A 512 1.44 7.18 -21.92
C ALA A 512 0.27 7.70 -21.07
N MET A 513 -0.44 6.79 -20.43
CA MET A 513 -1.57 7.11 -19.57
C MET A 513 -1.07 7.55 -18.19
N THR A 514 -1.75 8.51 -17.59
CA THR A 514 -1.54 8.94 -16.20
C THR A 514 -2.79 8.76 -15.35
N ASP A 515 -3.69 7.89 -15.83
CA ASP A 515 -4.96 7.54 -15.21
C ASP A 515 -4.79 7.10 -13.76
N VAL A 516 -5.63 7.66 -12.88
CA VAL A 516 -5.69 7.31 -11.47
C VAL A 516 -5.86 5.79 -11.33
N ILE A 517 -4.91 5.15 -10.66
CA ILE A 517 -4.80 3.68 -10.55
C ILE A 517 -6.13 3.01 -10.26
N HIS A 518 -6.89 3.54 -9.31
CA HIS A 518 -8.12 2.91 -8.83
C HIS A 518 -9.25 2.89 -9.85
N LYS A 519 -9.28 3.83 -10.80
CA LYS A 519 -10.25 3.79 -11.89
C LYS A 519 -9.97 2.61 -12.81
N VAL A 520 -8.70 2.44 -13.18
CA VAL A 520 -8.28 1.31 -14.01
C VAL A 520 -8.44 -0.01 -13.26
N LEU A 521 -8.08 -0.07 -11.97
CA LEU A 521 -8.29 -1.27 -11.15
C LEU A 521 -9.76 -1.66 -11.03
N ASN A 522 -10.67 -0.67 -10.91
CA ASN A 522 -12.11 -0.93 -10.83
C ASN A 522 -12.66 -1.43 -12.18
N ASP A 523 -12.05 -1.01 -13.29
CA ASP A 523 -12.37 -1.51 -14.63
C ASP A 523 -11.91 -2.97 -14.80
N ILE A 524 -10.67 -3.30 -14.43
CA ILE A 524 -10.11 -4.66 -14.62
C ILE A 524 -10.61 -5.68 -13.58
N ALA A 525 -11.23 -5.25 -12.48
CA ALA A 525 -11.87 -6.13 -11.50
C ALA A 525 -13.17 -6.73 -12.04
N VAL A 526 -13.09 -7.81 -12.82
CA VAL A 526 -14.22 -8.32 -13.63
C VAL A 526 -14.99 -9.52 -13.04
N ASP A 527 -14.76 -9.88 -11.78
CA ASP A 527 -15.53 -10.92 -11.07
C ASP A 527 -15.74 -10.51 -9.61
N ASP A 528 -16.98 -10.60 -9.14
CA ASP A 528 -17.39 -10.29 -7.77
C ASP A 528 -16.91 -11.31 -6.73
N TRP A 529 -16.27 -12.40 -7.16
CA TRP A 529 -15.66 -13.43 -6.32
C TRP A 529 -14.13 -13.36 -6.22
N ASP A 530 -13.51 -12.33 -6.80
CA ASP A 530 -12.06 -12.18 -6.85
C ASP A 530 -11.47 -11.52 -5.59
N VAL A 531 -10.21 -11.83 -5.33
CA VAL A 531 -9.38 -11.12 -4.35
C VAL A 531 -8.41 -10.19 -5.10
N ILE A 532 -8.45 -8.91 -4.73
CA ILE A 532 -7.59 -7.87 -5.31
C ILE A 532 -6.63 -7.34 -4.25
N ILE A 533 -5.34 -7.25 -4.58
CA ILE A 533 -4.32 -6.64 -3.73
C ILE A 533 -3.75 -5.41 -4.44
N GLY A 534 -3.47 -4.33 -3.73
CA GLY A 534 -2.82 -3.17 -4.37
C GLY A 534 -1.90 -2.38 -3.47
N GLY A 535 -0.82 -1.88 -4.05
CA GLY A 535 0.20 -1.04 -3.40
C GLY A 535 -0.25 0.38 -3.10
N ASP A 536 -1.52 0.54 -2.75
CA ASP A 536 -2.15 1.77 -2.31
C ASP A 536 -3.30 1.48 -1.34
N SER A 537 -3.41 2.28 -0.28
CA SER A 537 -4.44 2.16 0.76
C SER A 537 -5.88 2.24 0.23
N HIS A 538 -6.10 2.94 -0.88
CA HIS A 538 -7.39 3.14 -1.54
C HIS A 538 -7.72 2.03 -2.56
N THR A 539 -6.97 0.93 -2.53
CA THR A 539 -7.35 -0.29 -3.25
C THR A 539 -8.59 -0.91 -2.61
N ARG A 540 -9.76 -0.40 -3.00
CA ARG A 540 -11.10 -0.67 -2.44
C ARG A 540 -12.13 -0.90 -3.56
N MET A 541 -11.81 -1.73 -4.54
CA MET A 541 -12.64 -1.93 -5.74
C MET A 541 -14.08 -2.32 -5.35
N ALA A 542 -15.06 -1.85 -6.13
CA ALA A 542 -16.47 -2.12 -5.87
C ALA A 542 -16.94 -3.49 -6.41
N LYS A 543 -16.04 -4.27 -7.01
CA LYS A 543 -16.24 -5.65 -7.47
C LYS A 543 -15.16 -6.54 -6.83
N GLY A 544 -15.58 -7.65 -6.24
CA GLY A 544 -14.71 -8.50 -5.43
C GLY A 544 -14.40 -7.90 -4.06
N VAL A 545 -13.37 -8.41 -3.40
CA VAL A 545 -12.83 -7.81 -2.17
C VAL A 545 -11.40 -7.34 -2.41
N ALA A 546 -11.16 -6.06 -2.13
CA ALA A 546 -9.89 -5.41 -2.45
C ALA A 546 -9.19 -4.92 -1.19
N PHE A 547 -7.90 -5.27 -1.05
CA PHE A 547 -7.07 -4.90 0.08
C PHE A 547 -5.92 -3.98 -0.35
N GLY A 548 -5.87 -2.80 0.25
CA GLY A 548 -4.66 -1.99 0.25
C GLY A 548 -3.55 -2.68 1.06
N ALA A 549 -2.36 -2.74 0.49
CA ALA A 549 -1.22 -3.44 1.04
C ALA A 549 0.09 -2.66 0.83
N ASP A 550 1.11 -3.03 1.60
CA ASP A 550 2.46 -2.50 1.44
C ASP A 550 3.18 -3.12 0.24
N SER A 551 4.24 -2.46 -0.23
CA SER A 551 5.04 -2.93 -1.38
C SER A 551 5.55 -4.36 -1.23
N GLY A 552 5.83 -4.81 0.00
CA GLY A 552 6.27 -6.17 0.26
C GLY A 552 5.19 -7.22 0.08
N THR A 553 4.00 -6.95 0.61
CA THR A 553 2.83 -7.82 0.41
C THR A 553 2.40 -7.84 -1.07
N VAL A 554 2.49 -6.70 -1.76
CA VAL A 554 2.23 -6.61 -3.21
C VAL A 554 3.24 -7.42 -4.00
N ALA A 555 4.53 -7.30 -3.69
CA ALA A 555 5.59 -8.08 -4.30
C ALA A 555 5.40 -9.58 -4.06
N LEU A 556 5.00 -10.01 -2.85
CA LEU A 556 4.62 -11.39 -2.58
C LEU A 556 3.47 -11.85 -3.46
N ALA A 557 2.37 -11.09 -3.52
CA ALA A 557 1.21 -11.44 -4.35
C ALA A 557 1.59 -11.56 -5.84
N LEU A 558 2.43 -10.67 -6.35
CA LEU A 558 2.95 -10.74 -7.72
C LEU A 558 3.85 -11.96 -7.95
N ALA A 559 4.72 -12.29 -6.99
CA ALA A 559 5.71 -13.35 -7.13
C ALA A 559 5.13 -14.76 -6.87
N THR A 560 4.12 -14.89 -6.01
CA THR A 560 3.55 -16.19 -5.62
C THR A 560 2.14 -16.41 -6.16
N GLY A 561 1.38 -15.35 -6.45
CA GLY A 561 -0.05 -15.42 -6.75
C GLY A 561 -0.94 -15.63 -5.53
N GLU A 562 -0.38 -15.50 -4.32
CA GLU A 562 -1.07 -15.79 -3.07
C GLU A 562 -0.82 -14.69 -2.04
N ALA A 563 -1.79 -14.47 -1.15
CA ALA A 563 -1.63 -13.62 0.03
C ALA A 563 -2.04 -14.38 1.30
N THR A 564 -1.30 -14.17 2.39
CA THR A 564 -1.63 -14.74 3.71
C THR A 564 -2.20 -13.67 4.61
N MET A 565 -3.44 -13.84 5.07
CA MET A 565 -4.10 -12.92 5.99
C MET A 565 -5.23 -13.61 6.77
N PRO A 566 -5.59 -13.10 7.97
CA PRO A 566 -6.79 -13.56 8.63
C PRO A 566 -8.03 -13.19 7.82
N ILE A 567 -9.04 -14.06 7.80
CA ILE A 567 -10.39 -13.71 7.39
C ILE A 567 -10.89 -12.65 8.37
N PRO A 568 -11.10 -11.39 7.96
CA PRO A 568 -11.51 -10.35 8.89
C PRO A 568 -13.00 -10.46 9.21
N GLU A 569 -13.42 -9.96 10.37
CA GLU A 569 -14.84 -9.81 10.67
C GLU A 569 -15.45 -8.69 9.82
N SER A 570 -16.74 -8.78 9.54
CA SER A 570 -17.48 -7.80 8.72
C SER A 570 -18.48 -7.00 9.55
N VAL A 571 -18.62 -5.72 9.21
CA VAL A 571 -19.69 -4.83 9.65
C VAL A 571 -20.66 -4.64 8.48
N LYS A 572 -21.94 -4.91 8.71
CA LYS A 572 -22.98 -4.76 7.69
C LYS A 572 -23.46 -3.32 7.65
N VAL A 573 -23.47 -2.70 6.47
CA VAL A 573 -24.05 -1.37 6.27
C VAL A 573 -25.24 -1.45 5.33
N THR A 574 -26.39 -0.95 5.80
CA THR A 574 -27.64 -0.90 5.04
C THR A 574 -28.26 0.50 5.10
N PHE A 575 -29.17 0.79 4.18
CA PHE A 575 -29.78 2.11 4.03
C PHE A 575 -31.31 2.01 4.06
N LYS A 576 -31.95 3.04 4.62
CA LYS A 576 -33.42 3.21 4.63
C LYS A 576 -33.77 4.67 4.30
N GLY A 577 -35.04 4.90 3.95
CA GLY A 577 -35.53 6.24 3.61
C GLY A 577 -35.21 6.65 2.17
N GLU A 578 -35.37 7.94 1.88
CA GLU A 578 -35.17 8.49 0.53
C GLU A 578 -34.19 9.66 0.51
N MET A 579 -33.19 9.55 -0.36
CA MET A 579 -32.20 10.61 -0.59
C MET A 579 -32.88 11.83 -1.22
N LYS A 580 -32.64 13.03 -0.64
CA LYS A 580 -33.20 14.28 -1.18
C LYS A 580 -32.65 14.57 -2.58
N PRO A 581 -33.46 15.14 -3.50
CA PRO A 581 -33.12 15.25 -4.91
C PRO A 581 -31.96 16.21 -5.23
N TYR A 582 -31.64 17.12 -4.29
CA TYR A 582 -30.57 18.11 -4.39
C TYR A 582 -29.26 17.66 -3.71
N MET A 583 -29.21 16.44 -3.16
CA MET A 583 -28.03 15.89 -2.49
C MET A 583 -27.15 15.12 -3.47
N ASP A 584 -25.86 15.02 -3.17
CA ASP A 584 -24.94 14.13 -3.88
C ASP A 584 -24.62 12.88 -3.03
N PHE A 585 -24.31 11.76 -3.69
CA PHE A 585 -24.02 10.52 -2.98
C PHE A 585 -22.79 10.66 -2.05
N ARG A 586 -21.87 11.57 -2.35
CA ARG A 586 -20.75 11.89 -1.45
C ARG A 586 -21.22 12.39 -0.08
N ASP A 587 -22.34 13.09 0.01
CA ASP A 587 -22.90 13.54 1.28
C ASP A 587 -23.41 12.36 2.11
N VAL A 588 -23.97 11.32 1.46
CA VAL A 588 -24.37 10.07 2.10
C VAL A 588 -23.16 9.32 2.67
N VAL A 589 -22.04 9.32 1.93
CA VAL A 589 -20.78 8.72 2.39
C VAL A 589 -20.27 9.41 3.66
N HIS A 590 -20.21 10.74 3.69
CA HIS A 590 -19.79 11.45 4.92
C HIS A 590 -20.79 11.30 6.07
N ALA A 591 -22.09 11.38 5.81
CA ALA A 591 -23.13 11.16 6.82
C ALA A 591 -23.08 9.75 7.43
N THR A 592 -22.59 8.76 6.68
CA THR A 592 -22.42 7.38 7.17
C THR A 592 -21.47 7.34 8.37
N GLN A 593 -20.41 8.17 8.39
CA GLN A 593 -19.52 8.30 9.55
C GLN A 593 -20.28 8.78 10.78
N SER A 594 -20.92 9.94 10.64
CA SER A 594 -21.61 10.60 11.75
C SER A 594 -22.72 9.71 12.31
N GLN A 595 -23.55 9.12 11.46
CA GLN A 595 -24.62 8.23 11.93
C GLN A 595 -24.10 6.92 12.55
N MET A 596 -22.93 6.44 12.12
CA MET A 596 -22.29 5.29 12.77
C MET A 596 -21.80 5.68 14.16
N LEU A 597 -21.07 6.79 14.30
CA LEU A 597 -20.59 7.26 15.61
C LEU A 597 -21.76 7.51 16.59
N ASP A 598 -22.86 8.10 16.11
CA ASP A 598 -24.07 8.31 16.91
C ASP A 598 -24.71 6.99 17.40
N GLN A 599 -24.68 5.94 16.57
CA GLN A 599 -25.24 4.62 16.90
C GLN A 599 -24.40 3.85 17.93
N PHE A 600 -23.10 4.16 18.04
CA PHE A 600 -22.14 3.40 18.85
C PHE A 600 -21.37 4.26 19.85
N GLU A 601 -22.00 5.32 20.38
CA GLU A 601 -21.44 6.14 21.48
C GLU A 601 -20.03 6.70 21.17
N GLY A 602 -19.79 7.07 19.90
CA GLY A 602 -18.51 7.57 19.42
C GLY A 602 -17.46 6.50 19.10
N GLU A 603 -17.80 5.21 19.18
CA GLU A 603 -16.90 4.11 18.79
C GLU A 603 -16.92 3.90 17.26
N ASN A 604 -15.74 3.94 16.64
CA ASN A 604 -15.59 3.55 15.24
C ASN A 604 -15.57 2.02 15.09
N VAL A 605 -16.76 1.42 14.92
CA VAL A 605 -16.93 -0.03 14.76
C VAL A 605 -16.33 -0.59 13.46
N PHE A 606 -15.98 0.25 12.49
CA PHE A 606 -15.35 -0.19 11.23
C PHE A 606 -13.86 -0.50 11.38
N GLN A 607 -13.20 0.00 12.43
CA GLN A 607 -11.76 -0.08 12.57
C GLN A 607 -11.25 -1.54 12.53
N GLY A 608 -10.39 -1.83 11.55
CA GLY A 608 -9.80 -3.15 11.34
C GLY A 608 -10.74 -4.22 10.81
N LYS A 609 -11.99 -3.88 10.47
CA LYS A 609 -13.02 -4.80 9.94
C LYS A 609 -13.24 -4.60 8.44
N ILE A 610 -14.00 -5.49 7.82
CA ILE A 610 -14.57 -5.25 6.49
C ILE A 610 -15.85 -4.43 6.62
N ILE A 611 -16.05 -3.46 5.73
CA ILE A 611 -17.39 -2.87 5.53
C ILE A 611 -18.08 -3.60 4.38
N GLU A 612 -19.10 -4.40 4.70
CA GLU A 612 -19.97 -5.07 3.73
C GLU A 612 -21.20 -4.19 3.49
N VAL A 613 -21.17 -3.44 2.39
CA VAL A 613 -22.15 -2.38 2.11
C VAL A 613 -23.21 -2.85 1.09
N HIS A 614 -24.47 -2.80 1.49
CA HIS A 614 -25.62 -3.19 0.66
C HIS A 614 -26.13 -2.00 -0.16
N ILE A 615 -25.37 -1.61 -1.18
CA ILE A 615 -25.73 -0.51 -2.07
C ILE A 615 -26.78 -0.97 -3.09
N GLY A 616 -26.62 -2.14 -3.71
CA GLY A 616 -27.61 -2.76 -4.60
C GLY A 616 -27.78 -2.11 -5.97
N THR A 617 -27.98 -0.79 -6.03
CA THR A 617 -28.52 -0.07 -7.20
C THR A 617 -27.52 0.87 -7.88
N LEU A 618 -26.34 1.08 -7.30
CA LEU A 618 -25.29 1.86 -7.94
C LEU A 618 -24.35 0.97 -8.73
N THR A 619 -23.99 1.41 -9.93
CA THR A 619 -22.91 0.81 -10.71
C THR A 619 -21.60 0.85 -9.93
N SER A 620 -20.66 -0.05 -10.25
CA SER A 620 -19.37 -0.13 -9.55
C SER A 620 -18.58 1.17 -9.57
N ASP A 621 -18.71 2.01 -10.60
CA ASP A 621 -18.07 3.33 -10.63
C ASP A 621 -18.67 4.23 -9.54
N GLN A 622 -19.99 4.34 -9.46
CA GLN A 622 -20.66 5.18 -8.47
C GLN A 622 -20.49 4.65 -7.05
N ALA A 623 -20.56 3.33 -6.87
CA ALA A 623 -20.34 2.66 -5.60
C ALA A 623 -18.90 2.82 -5.09
N PHE A 624 -17.94 3.04 -6.00
CA PHE A 624 -16.55 3.25 -5.64
C PHE A 624 -16.35 4.47 -4.74
N THR A 625 -17.18 5.53 -4.86
CA THR A 625 -17.17 6.66 -3.91
C THR A 625 -17.31 6.19 -2.45
N PHE A 626 -18.14 5.16 -2.19
CA PHE A 626 -18.32 4.63 -0.86
C PHE A 626 -17.15 3.71 -0.46
N THR A 627 -16.77 2.77 -1.32
CA THR A 627 -15.73 1.79 -0.98
C THR A 627 -14.35 2.45 -0.80
N ASP A 628 -14.01 3.43 -1.64
CA ASP A 628 -12.78 4.21 -1.57
C ASP A 628 -12.64 4.95 -0.23
N TRP A 629 -13.71 5.62 0.20
CA TRP A 629 -13.78 6.32 1.50
C TRP A 629 -13.53 5.41 2.71
N THR A 630 -13.88 4.12 2.63
CA THR A 630 -13.68 3.19 3.76
C THR A 630 -12.23 3.06 4.22
N ALA A 631 -11.25 3.42 3.37
CA ALA A 631 -9.86 3.48 3.76
C ALA A 631 -9.61 4.44 4.94
N GLU A 632 -10.33 5.56 4.95
CA GLU A 632 -10.21 6.60 5.98
C GLU A 632 -10.96 6.23 7.26
N MET A 633 -11.88 5.26 7.18
CA MET A 633 -12.60 4.71 8.34
C MET A 633 -11.78 3.70 9.13
N LYS A 634 -10.49 3.59 8.81
CA LYS A 634 -9.57 2.59 9.36
C LYS A 634 -10.06 1.15 9.09
N ALA A 635 -10.94 0.95 8.11
CA ALA A 635 -11.42 -0.36 7.70
C ALA A 635 -10.33 -1.15 6.98
N LYS A 636 -10.34 -2.47 7.15
CA LYS A 636 -9.38 -3.38 6.52
C LYS A 636 -9.57 -3.48 5.01
N ALA A 637 -10.83 -3.54 4.57
CA ALA A 637 -11.28 -3.51 3.17
C ALA A 637 -12.79 -3.25 3.15
N SER A 638 -13.37 -3.22 1.96
CA SER A 638 -14.82 -3.11 1.76
C SER A 638 -15.26 -3.97 0.59
N ILE A 639 -16.55 -4.29 0.57
CA ILE A 639 -17.20 -5.04 -0.51
C ILE A 639 -18.62 -4.50 -0.75
N CYS A 640 -19.00 -4.39 -2.02
CA CYS A 640 -20.35 -3.98 -2.41
C CYS A 640 -21.23 -5.20 -2.70
N ILE A 641 -22.39 -5.27 -2.06
CA ILE A 641 -23.45 -6.22 -2.43
C ILE A 641 -24.38 -5.52 -3.42
N SER A 642 -24.44 -6.06 -4.63
CA SER A 642 -25.15 -5.47 -5.78
C SER A 642 -26.35 -6.31 -6.21
N GLU A 643 -27.32 -5.69 -6.87
CA GLU A 643 -28.32 -6.42 -7.64
C GLU A 643 -27.70 -7.05 -8.89
N ASP A 644 -28.31 -8.12 -9.39
CA ASP A 644 -27.81 -8.86 -10.55
C ASP A 644 -27.74 -7.96 -11.79
N GLU A 645 -28.78 -7.14 -12.03
CA GLU A 645 -28.84 -6.21 -13.16
C GLU A 645 -27.76 -5.13 -13.08
N THR A 646 -27.56 -4.55 -11.88
CA THR A 646 -26.54 -3.52 -11.63
C THR A 646 -25.12 -4.07 -11.81
N LEU A 647 -24.87 -5.30 -11.36
CA LEU A 647 -23.57 -5.95 -11.54
C LEU A 647 -23.31 -6.25 -13.01
N ILE A 648 -24.30 -6.74 -13.76
CA ILE A 648 -24.19 -6.95 -15.21
C ILE A 648 -23.79 -5.66 -15.92
N GLU A 649 -24.49 -4.55 -15.65
CA GLU A 649 -24.18 -3.25 -16.25
C GLU A 649 -22.74 -2.83 -15.93
N SER A 650 -22.32 -3.01 -14.68
CA SER A 650 -20.96 -2.68 -14.24
C SER A 650 -19.89 -3.53 -14.92
N LEU A 651 -20.16 -4.82 -15.16
CA LEU A 651 -19.26 -5.73 -15.87
C LEU A 651 -19.19 -5.43 -17.36
N GLU A 652 -20.30 -5.01 -17.98
CA GLU A 652 -20.33 -4.59 -19.39
C GLU A 652 -19.50 -3.33 -19.61
N ILE A 653 -19.63 -2.32 -18.73
CA ILE A 653 -18.79 -1.11 -18.75
C ILE A 653 -17.30 -1.46 -18.61
N SER A 654 -16.96 -2.28 -17.62
CA SER A 654 -15.60 -2.78 -17.39
C SER A 654 -15.03 -3.48 -18.63
N ARG A 655 -15.78 -4.44 -19.20
CA ARG A 655 -15.38 -5.20 -20.39
C ARG A 655 -15.08 -4.26 -21.56
N ASP A 656 -15.96 -3.31 -21.82
CA ASP A 656 -15.83 -2.40 -22.96
C ASP A 656 -14.63 -1.46 -22.80
N ARG A 657 -14.34 -0.99 -21.57
CA ARG A 657 -13.13 -0.21 -21.27
C ARG A 657 -11.85 -1.02 -21.40
N ILE A 658 -11.85 -2.29 -20.98
CA ILE A 658 -10.70 -3.20 -21.18
C ILE A 658 -10.49 -3.43 -22.68
N GLN A 659 -11.56 -3.59 -23.46
CA GLN A 659 -11.45 -3.72 -24.92
C GLN A 659 -10.79 -2.48 -25.54
N ILE A 660 -11.12 -1.27 -25.08
CA ILE A 660 -10.43 -0.04 -25.52
C ILE A 660 -8.94 -0.09 -25.19
N MET A 661 -8.54 -0.62 -24.02
CA MET A 661 -7.11 -0.79 -23.68
C MET A 661 -6.41 -1.76 -24.64
N ILE A 662 -7.06 -2.87 -25.00
CA ILE A 662 -6.56 -3.83 -26.00
C ILE A 662 -6.41 -3.16 -27.36
N ASP A 663 -7.43 -2.41 -27.80
CA ASP A 663 -7.44 -1.72 -29.10
C ASP A 663 -6.35 -0.63 -29.17
N LYS A 664 -6.00 -0.03 -28.03
CA LYS A 664 -4.86 0.90 -27.88
C LYS A 664 -3.50 0.16 -27.84
N GLY A 665 -3.47 -1.17 -27.88
CA GLY A 665 -2.25 -1.98 -27.90
C GLY A 665 -1.61 -2.20 -26.52
N MET A 666 -2.37 -2.06 -25.43
CA MET A 666 -1.85 -2.18 -24.06
C MET A 666 -1.73 -3.62 -23.56
N ASP A 667 -2.28 -4.59 -24.27
CA ASP A 667 -2.24 -5.97 -23.83
C ASP A 667 -0.80 -6.51 -23.80
N ASN A 668 -0.48 -7.31 -22.80
CA ASN A 668 0.86 -7.88 -22.65
C ASN A 668 1.01 -9.11 -23.58
N PRO A 669 2.23 -9.65 -23.76
CA PRO A 669 2.44 -10.84 -24.59
C PRO A 669 1.64 -12.08 -24.16
N LYS A 670 1.21 -12.15 -22.89
CA LYS A 670 0.37 -13.23 -22.34
C LYS A 670 -1.12 -13.04 -22.64
N GLN A 671 -1.53 -11.87 -23.11
CA GLN A 671 -2.91 -11.48 -23.40
C GLN A 671 -3.81 -11.42 -22.16
N ASP A 672 -3.29 -10.91 -21.04
CA ASP A 672 -4.01 -10.81 -19.77
C ASP A 672 -5.32 -10.02 -19.93
N LEU A 673 -5.30 -8.87 -20.64
CA LEU A 673 -6.51 -8.05 -20.79
C LEU A 673 -7.58 -8.78 -21.59
N LYS A 674 -7.18 -9.51 -22.64
CA LYS A 674 -8.09 -10.38 -23.37
C LYS A 674 -8.69 -11.46 -22.45
N GLY A 675 -7.87 -12.06 -21.59
CA GLY A 675 -8.32 -13.01 -20.57
C GLY A 675 -9.40 -12.43 -19.65
N LEU A 676 -9.24 -11.16 -19.23
CA LEU A 676 -10.26 -10.46 -18.44
C LEU A 676 -11.55 -10.19 -19.20
N VAL A 677 -11.48 -9.84 -20.50
CA VAL A 677 -12.68 -9.70 -21.34
C VAL A 677 -13.45 -11.02 -21.41
N ASP A 678 -12.74 -12.14 -21.59
CA ASP A 678 -13.34 -13.47 -21.63
C ASP A 678 -13.97 -13.82 -20.25
N LYS A 679 -13.27 -13.52 -19.15
CA LYS A 679 -13.76 -13.70 -17.77
C LYS A 679 -15.01 -12.87 -17.48
N ALA A 680 -15.03 -11.60 -17.88
CA ALA A 680 -16.20 -10.71 -17.74
C ALA A 680 -17.42 -11.26 -18.48
N ASN A 681 -17.24 -11.68 -19.74
CA ASN A 681 -18.32 -12.27 -20.56
C ASN A 681 -18.89 -13.54 -19.94
N ASN A 682 -18.04 -14.40 -19.38
CA ASN A 682 -18.47 -15.60 -18.66
C ASN A 682 -19.29 -15.21 -17.43
N ARG A 683 -18.81 -14.28 -16.62
CA ARG A 683 -19.51 -13.84 -15.40
C ARG A 683 -20.86 -13.20 -15.70
N ILE A 684 -20.94 -12.35 -16.73
CA ILE A 684 -22.20 -11.77 -17.23
C ILE A 684 -23.18 -12.89 -17.64
N THR A 685 -22.68 -13.91 -18.34
CA THR A 685 -23.50 -15.04 -18.78
C THR A 685 -24.04 -15.84 -17.60
N GLU A 686 -23.21 -16.15 -16.60
CA GLU A 686 -23.64 -16.86 -15.39
C GLU A 686 -24.79 -16.15 -14.67
N ILE A 687 -24.69 -14.83 -14.52
CA ILE A 687 -25.72 -14.02 -13.86
C ILE A 687 -27.00 -13.99 -14.71
N LYS A 688 -26.90 -13.69 -16.02
CA LYS A 688 -28.06 -13.61 -16.93
C LYS A 688 -28.83 -14.93 -17.03
N THR A 689 -28.12 -16.06 -16.97
CA THR A 689 -28.70 -17.41 -17.06
C THR A 689 -29.15 -17.97 -15.71
N GLY A 690 -28.78 -17.34 -14.60
CA GLY A 690 -29.05 -17.84 -13.25
C GLY A 690 -28.21 -19.05 -12.83
N ILE A 691 -27.15 -19.40 -13.57
CA ILE A 691 -26.18 -20.44 -13.15
C ILE A 691 -25.55 -20.05 -11.81
N LYS A 692 -25.19 -18.76 -11.67
CA LYS A 692 -24.63 -18.19 -10.46
C LYS A 692 -24.98 -16.71 -10.38
N SER A 693 -25.83 -16.34 -9.43
CA SER A 693 -26.23 -14.94 -9.18
C SER A 693 -25.04 -14.07 -8.75
N ALA A 694 -25.25 -12.76 -8.66
CA ALA A 694 -24.33 -11.89 -7.94
C ALA A 694 -24.07 -12.42 -6.52
N LEU A 695 -22.86 -12.19 -6.02
CA LEU A 695 -22.42 -12.57 -4.69
C LEU A 695 -23.32 -11.92 -3.64
N ARG A 696 -23.83 -12.75 -2.73
CA ARG A 696 -24.65 -12.34 -1.59
C ARG A 696 -24.20 -13.09 -0.34
N PRO A 697 -24.23 -12.47 0.84
CA PRO A 697 -24.07 -13.19 2.10
C PRO A 697 -25.23 -14.18 2.31
N ASP A 698 -25.03 -15.22 3.10
CA ASP A 698 -26.12 -16.09 3.54
C ASP A 698 -27.07 -15.33 4.47
N ALA A 699 -28.35 -15.69 4.47
CA ALA A 699 -29.38 -15.02 5.28
C ALA A 699 -29.10 -15.07 6.79
N ASP A 700 -28.38 -16.08 7.26
CA ASP A 700 -28.02 -16.31 8.67
C ASP A 700 -26.55 -16.00 8.99
N ALA A 701 -25.84 -15.32 8.07
CA ALA A 701 -24.48 -14.82 8.28
C ALA A 701 -24.38 -13.94 9.55
N LYS A 702 -23.26 -14.04 10.25
CA LYS A 702 -23.01 -13.26 11.48
C LYS A 702 -22.04 -12.12 11.21
N TYR A 703 -22.49 -10.91 11.51
CA TYR A 703 -21.69 -9.69 11.44
C TYR A 703 -21.21 -9.32 12.83
N TYR A 704 -20.07 -8.65 12.90
CA TYR A 704 -19.57 -8.04 14.12
C TYR A 704 -20.55 -6.98 14.63
N GLN A 705 -21.05 -6.15 13.71
CA GLN A 705 -22.05 -5.13 13.98
C GLN A 705 -22.88 -4.86 12.73
N GLU A 706 -24.11 -4.37 12.92
CA GLU A 706 -24.96 -3.85 11.85
C GLU A 706 -25.18 -2.35 12.03
N VAL A 707 -25.00 -1.59 10.95
CA VAL A 707 -25.18 -0.14 10.90
C VAL A 707 -26.27 0.18 9.87
N VAL A 708 -27.27 0.95 10.29
CA VAL A 708 -28.38 1.38 9.43
C VAL A 708 -28.30 2.88 9.21
N ILE A 709 -28.19 3.29 7.96
CA ILE A 709 -28.10 4.70 7.56
C ILE A 709 -29.47 5.20 7.13
N ASP A 710 -29.93 6.26 7.80
CA ASP A 710 -31.21 6.91 7.58
C ASP A 710 -31.04 8.06 6.59
N LEU A 711 -31.43 7.84 5.33
CA LEU A 711 -31.31 8.84 4.26
C LEU A 711 -32.22 10.05 4.50
N ASP A 712 -33.33 9.89 5.24
CA ASP A 712 -34.26 10.99 5.51
C ASP A 712 -33.68 12.04 6.44
N LYS A 713 -32.64 11.68 7.21
CA LYS A 713 -31.89 12.62 8.08
C LYS A 713 -30.83 13.41 7.34
N ILE A 714 -30.49 13.02 6.11
CA ILE A 714 -29.43 13.64 5.31
C ILE A 714 -30.09 14.69 4.41
N VAL A 715 -30.27 15.89 4.95
CA VAL A 715 -31.08 16.96 4.33
C VAL A 715 -30.27 18.15 3.84
N GLU A 716 -28.96 18.15 4.04
CA GLU A 716 -28.01 19.16 3.57
C GLU A 716 -26.61 18.58 3.36
N PRO A 717 -25.74 19.21 2.54
CA PRO A 717 -24.39 18.71 2.25
C PRO A 717 -23.52 18.51 3.50
N MET A 718 -22.65 17.50 3.46
CA MET A 718 -21.81 17.10 4.60
C MET A 718 -20.32 17.32 4.31
N ILE A 719 -19.63 17.94 5.25
CA ILE A 719 -18.23 18.35 5.13
C ILE A 719 -17.40 17.63 6.20
N ALA A 720 -16.36 16.91 5.80
CA ALA A 720 -15.37 16.40 6.75
C ALA A 720 -14.40 17.52 7.12
N ASP A 721 -14.34 17.87 8.40
CA ASP A 721 -13.59 19.01 8.92
C ASP A 721 -12.40 18.52 9.77
N PRO A 722 -11.15 18.91 9.43
CA PRO A 722 -9.97 18.51 10.17
C PRO A 722 -9.91 19.02 11.62
N ASP A 723 -10.80 19.92 12.04
CA ASP A 723 -10.85 20.51 13.37
C ASP A 723 -9.48 20.98 13.87
N VAL A 724 -8.77 21.73 13.03
CA VAL A 724 -7.36 22.07 13.26
C VAL A 724 -7.11 22.81 14.57
N ASN A 725 -8.15 23.37 15.18
CA ASN A 725 -8.09 24.16 16.41
C ASN A 725 -8.65 23.44 17.65
N ASN A 726 -9.00 22.16 17.57
CA ASN A 726 -9.43 21.38 18.74
C ASN A 726 -8.42 21.50 19.90
N GLU A 727 -8.87 21.68 21.15
CA GLU A 727 -7.97 21.80 22.30
C GLU A 727 -7.17 20.50 22.53
N ASP A 728 -7.82 19.35 22.31
CA ASP A 728 -7.17 18.04 22.29
C ASP A 728 -6.48 17.81 20.94
N VAL A 729 -5.15 17.87 20.96
CA VAL A 729 -4.30 17.63 19.78
C VAL A 729 -4.56 16.26 19.15
N SER A 730 -4.96 15.26 19.93
CA SER A 730 -5.21 13.89 19.42
C SER A 730 -6.46 13.78 18.54
N LYS A 731 -7.37 14.76 18.60
CA LYS A 731 -8.60 14.81 17.80
C LYS A 731 -8.46 15.58 16.50
N ARG A 732 -7.41 16.38 16.36
CA ARG A 732 -7.12 17.15 15.15
C ARG A 732 -6.80 16.21 13.99
N TYR A 733 -7.20 16.61 12.80
CA TYR A 733 -6.95 15.92 11.54
C TYR A 733 -7.49 14.48 11.49
N THR A 734 -8.58 14.23 12.21
CA THR A 734 -9.34 12.97 12.16
C THR A 734 -10.49 13.08 11.16
N HIS A 735 -10.89 11.95 10.58
CA HIS A 735 -12.06 11.89 9.69
C HIS A 735 -13.39 11.74 10.43
N ASP A 736 -13.35 11.81 11.77
CA ASP A 736 -14.50 11.56 12.64
C ASP A 736 -15.38 12.80 12.81
N ASN A 737 -14.84 14.00 12.55
CA ASN A 737 -15.58 15.25 12.63
C ASN A 737 -16.25 15.60 11.29
N ILE A 738 -17.56 15.34 11.20
CA ILE A 738 -18.38 15.68 10.03
C ILE A 738 -19.37 16.77 10.41
N GLN A 739 -19.33 17.88 9.67
CA GLN A 739 -20.19 19.04 9.88
C GLN A 739 -21.18 19.21 8.72
N PRO A 740 -22.46 19.51 9.00
CA PRO A 740 -23.41 19.91 7.96
C PRO A 740 -23.04 21.28 7.39
N LEU A 741 -23.43 21.57 6.15
CA LEU A 741 -23.15 22.85 5.50
C LEU A 741 -23.63 24.07 6.33
N SER A 742 -24.79 23.96 6.97
CA SER A 742 -25.38 24.99 7.83
C SER A 742 -24.48 25.40 9.00
N PHE A 743 -23.59 24.52 9.48
CA PHE A 743 -22.65 24.81 10.56
C PHE A 743 -21.78 26.04 10.27
N TYR A 744 -21.38 26.23 9.01
CA TYR A 744 -20.50 27.33 8.61
C TYR A 744 -21.24 28.65 8.33
N GLY A 745 -22.58 28.63 8.32
CA GLY A 745 -23.43 29.80 8.11
C GLY A 745 -23.17 30.57 6.81
N GLY A 746 -22.52 29.94 5.83
CA GLY A 746 -22.07 30.60 4.61
C GLY A 746 -21.02 31.70 4.86
N THR A 747 -20.10 31.52 5.82
CA THR A 747 -19.08 32.54 6.17
C THR A 747 -17.64 32.03 6.16
N LYS A 748 -17.43 30.72 6.30
CA LYS A 748 -16.07 30.12 6.29
C LYS A 748 -15.39 30.43 4.95
N LYS A 749 -14.28 31.17 4.99
CA LYS A 749 -13.47 31.54 3.82
C LYS A 749 -12.89 30.29 3.16
N VAL A 750 -12.85 30.28 1.82
CA VAL A 750 -12.16 29.25 1.03
C VAL A 750 -11.08 29.93 0.20
N ASP A 751 -9.84 29.48 0.34
CA ASP A 751 -8.67 30.02 -0.35
C ASP A 751 -8.34 29.21 -1.61
N LEU A 752 -8.69 27.91 -1.67
CA LEU A 752 -8.53 27.07 -2.86
C LEU A 752 -9.57 25.95 -2.92
N GLY A 753 -10.12 25.68 -4.11
CA GLY A 753 -10.96 24.52 -4.38
C GLY A 753 -10.24 23.46 -5.22
N PHE A 754 -10.47 22.18 -4.92
CA PHE A 754 -9.92 21.07 -5.71
C PHE A 754 -10.98 20.01 -6.05
N VAL A 755 -11.24 19.81 -7.34
CA VAL A 755 -12.09 18.73 -7.87
C VAL A 755 -11.21 17.73 -8.62
N GLY A 756 -10.81 16.66 -7.94
CA GLY A 756 -9.96 15.62 -8.53
C GLY A 756 -9.58 14.59 -7.48
N SER A 757 -9.43 13.33 -7.91
CA SER A 757 -8.92 12.17 -7.15
C SER A 757 -9.55 10.89 -7.73
N CYS A 758 -9.31 9.76 -7.07
CA CYS A 758 -10.04 8.51 -7.28
C CYS A 758 -11.53 8.59 -6.92
N MET A 759 -11.99 9.60 -6.16
CA MET A 759 -13.40 9.79 -5.80
C MET A 759 -14.24 10.45 -6.90
N VAL A 760 -13.61 11.02 -7.93
CA VAL A 760 -14.29 11.78 -8.99
C VAL A 760 -14.64 10.86 -10.16
N HIS A 761 -15.79 11.06 -10.78
CA HIS A 761 -16.29 10.29 -11.94
C HIS A 761 -16.59 11.22 -13.12
N LYS A 762 -16.97 10.64 -14.26
CA LYS A 762 -17.49 11.44 -15.39
C LYS A 762 -18.65 12.33 -14.94
N GLY A 763 -19.56 11.81 -14.11
CA GLY A 763 -20.71 12.56 -13.58
C GLY A 763 -20.33 13.85 -12.88
N ASP A 764 -19.30 13.83 -12.02
CA ASP A 764 -18.79 15.00 -11.32
C ASP A 764 -18.29 16.10 -12.27
N MET A 765 -17.59 15.71 -13.34
CA MET A 765 -17.10 16.66 -14.35
C MET A 765 -18.26 17.31 -15.12
N LYS A 766 -19.33 16.56 -15.37
CA LYS A 766 -20.56 17.09 -15.99
C LYS A 766 -21.32 18.01 -15.03
N ILE A 767 -21.36 17.67 -13.74
CA ILE A 767 -21.92 18.53 -12.70
C ILE A 767 -21.19 19.88 -12.69
N LEU A 768 -19.85 19.86 -12.66
CA LEU A 768 -19.02 21.07 -12.77
C LEU A 768 -19.39 21.90 -14.00
N ALA A 769 -19.37 21.30 -15.20
CA ALA A 769 -19.68 22.01 -16.44
C ALA A 769 -21.10 22.63 -16.42
N GLN A 770 -22.09 21.90 -15.92
CA GLN A 770 -23.47 22.39 -15.82
C GLN A 770 -23.62 23.49 -14.76
N MET A 771 -22.93 23.39 -13.64
CA MET A 771 -22.92 24.44 -12.62
C MET A 771 -22.36 25.76 -13.17
N LEU A 772 -21.29 25.72 -13.96
CA LEU A 772 -20.74 26.93 -14.59
C LEU A 772 -21.76 27.59 -15.53
N LYS A 773 -22.52 26.79 -16.30
CA LYS A 773 -23.63 27.29 -17.14
C LYS A 773 -24.75 27.91 -16.29
N ASN A 774 -25.15 27.24 -15.20
CA ASN A 774 -26.19 27.75 -14.29
C ASN A 774 -25.78 29.08 -13.65
N ILE A 775 -24.52 29.18 -13.19
CA ILE A 775 -23.97 30.40 -12.59
C ILE A 775 -23.91 31.52 -13.62
N GLU A 776 -23.44 31.26 -14.85
CA GLU A 776 -23.48 32.26 -15.93
C GLU A 776 -24.90 32.71 -16.23
N ALA A 777 -25.88 31.80 -16.28
CA ALA A 777 -27.28 32.14 -16.52
C ALA A 777 -27.89 33.00 -15.40
N GLN A 778 -27.51 32.74 -14.14
CA GLN A 778 -28.01 33.46 -12.97
C GLN A 778 -27.30 34.82 -12.76
N GLN A 779 -26.00 34.91 -13.01
CA GLN A 779 -25.16 36.06 -12.65
C GLN A 779 -24.63 36.84 -13.86
N GLY A 780 -24.81 36.33 -15.08
CA GLY A 780 -24.32 36.92 -16.33
C GLY A 780 -22.84 36.69 -16.63
N LYS A 781 -22.05 36.19 -15.67
CA LYS A 781 -20.65 35.80 -15.81
C LYS A 781 -20.24 34.76 -14.77
N VAL A 782 -19.17 34.03 -15.04
CA VAL A 782 -18.48 33.18 -14.06
C VAL A 782 -17.23 33.92 -13.59
N GLU A 783 -17.11 34.13 -12.28
CA GLU A 783 -15.93 34.76 -11.66
C GLU A 783 -15.50 33.94 -10.44
N PHE A 784 -14.22 33.55 -10.43
CA PHE A 784 -13.61 32.81 -9.33
C PHE A 784 -13.07 33.80 -8.29
N LYS A 785 -13.50 33.65 -7.03
CA LYS A 785 -12.95 34.40 -5.88
C LYS A 785 -11.85 33.62 -5.15
N ALA A 786 -11.73 32.33 -5.44
CA ALA A 786 -10.61 31.45 -5.12
C ALA A 786 -10.33 30.55 -6.34
N PRO A 787 -9.08 30.12 -6.56
CA PRO A 787 -8.72 29.17 -7.62
C PRO A 787 -9.52 27.86 -7.50
N LEU A 788 -9.90 27.31 -8.66
CA LEU A 788 -10.47 25.98 -8.77
C LEU A 788 -9.52 25.09 -9.58
N VAL A 789 -8.88 24.13 -8.93
CA VAL A 789 -8.01 23.14 -9.60
C VAL A 789 -8.83 21.89 -9.90
N VAL A 790 -8.87 21.47 -11.15
CA VAL A 790 -9.65 20.31 -11.60
C VAL A 790 -8.74 19.31 -12.27
N ALA A 791 -8.69 18.08 -11.75
CA ALA A 791 -7.91 16.98 -12.31
C ALA A 791 -8.85 15.81 -12.64
N PRO A 792 -9.15 15.56 -13.94
CA PRO A 792 -9.93 14.40 -14.33
C PRO A 792 -9.26 13.09 -13.87
N PRO A 793 -10.01 12.03 -13.59
CA PRO A 793 -9.41 10.78 -13.12
C PRO A 793 -8.64 10.04 -14.24
N THR A 794 -9.15 10.07 -15.47
CA THR A 794 -8.62 9.30 -16.61
C THR A 794 -8.73 10.06 -17.92
N TYR A 795 -7.91 9.71 -18.90
CA TYR A 795 -8.03 10.21 -20.27
C TYR A 795 -9.33 9.77 -20.94
N ASN A 796 -9.82 8.55 -20.67
CA ASN A 796 -11.10 8.09 -21.23
C ASN A 796 -12.25 9.04 -20.83
N ILE A 797 -12.27 9.53 -19.57
CA ILE A 797 -13.26 10.53 -19.15
C ILE A 797 -13.10 11.84 -19.92
N VAL A 798 -11.86 12.30 -20.15
CA VAL A 798 -11.61 13.51 -20.96
C VAL A 798 -12.12 13.34 -22.39
N ASP A 799 -11.85 12.20 -23.01
CA ASP A 799 -12.27 11.88 -24.38
C ASP A 799 -13.81 11.85 -24.49
N GLU A 800 -14.48 11.22 -23.52
CA GLU A 800 -15.95 11.19 -23.44
C GLU A 800 -16.53 12.61 -23.27
N LEU A 801 -15.96 13.44 -22.38
CA LEU A 801 -16.42 14.83 -22.17
C LEU A 801 -16.18 15.71 -23.41
N LYS A 802 -15.11 15.46 -24.18
CA LYS A 802 -14.87 16.13 -25.46
C LYS A 802 -15.94 15.73 -26.49
N ALA A 803 -16.25 14.44 -26.61
CA ALA A 803 -17.28 13.96 -27.52
C ALA A 803 -18.68 14.48 -27.17
N GLU A 804 -18.97 14.66 -25.87
CA GLU A 804 -20.25 15.17 -25.36
C GLU A 804 -20.33 16.72 -25.35
N GLY A 805 -19.22 17.43 -25.60
CA GLY A 805 -19.14 18.90 -25.62
C GLY A 805 -18.99 19.56 -24.25
N ASP A 806 -18.99 18.79 -23.16
CA ASP A 806 -18.81 19.30 -21.80
C ASP A 806 -17.39 19.80 -21.54
N TRP A 807 -16.37 19.20 -22.18
CA TRP A 807 -14.98 19.66 -22.06
C TRP A 807 -14.80 21.08 -22.61
N GLU A 808 -15.48 21.43 -23.71
CA GLU A 808 -15.41 22.78 -24.31
C GLU A 808 -15.93 23.85 -23.34
N VAL A 809 -16.93 23.51 -22.53
CA VAL A 809 -17.47 24.39 -21.48
C VAL A 809 -16.40 24.62 -20.41
N LEU A 810 -15.73 23.55 -19.96
CA LEU A 810 -14.67 23.64 -18.96
C LEU A 810 -13.51 24.51 -19.47
N VAL A 811 -13.07 24.29 -20.72
CA VAL A 811 -12.00 25.06 -21.36
C VAL A 811 -12.39 26.53 -21.51
N ARG A 812 -13.65 26.84 -21.85
CA ARG A 812 -14.13 28.23 -21.97
C ARG A 812 -13.94 29.05 -20.69
N TYR A 813 -14.05 28.42 -19.52
CA TYR A 813 -13.91 29.10 -18.22
C TYR A 813 -12.54 28.88 -17.56
N SER A 814 -11.65 28.10 -18.18
CA SER A 814 -10.31 27.85 -17.63
C SER A 814 -9.30 28.89 -18.11
N GLY A 815 -8.32 29.19 -17.24
CA GLY A 815 -7.13 29.95 -17.63
C GLY A 815 -5.92 29.05 -17.88
N PHE A 816 -6.09 27.74 -17.70
CA PHE A 816 -5.06 26.73 -17.95
C PHE A 816 -5.70 25.40 -18.37
N GLU A 817 -5.11 24.79 -19.39
CA GLU A 817 -5.35 23.40 -19.79
C GLU A 817 -3.99 22.70 -19.93
N PHE A 818 -3.91 21.46 -19.45
CA PHE A 818 -2.69 20.66 -19.58
C PHE A 818 -2.36 20.36 -21.05
N ASP A 819 -1.07 20.19 -21.35
CA ASP A 819 -0.59 19.75 -22.66
C ASP A 819 0.38 18.57 -22.49
N ASP A 820 0.08 17.46 -23.16
CA ASP A 820 0.94 16.28 -23.17
C ASP A 820 2.24 16.46 -23.94
N ASN A 821 2.26 17.37 -24.90
CA ASN A 821 3.45 17.69 -25.68
C ASN A 821 4.37 18.68 -24.94
N ALA A 822 3.83 19.38 -23.93
CA ALA A 822 4.55 20.36 -23.11
C ALA A 822 4.24 20.16 -21.61
N PRO A 823 4.62 19.00 -21.01
CA PRO A 823 4.38 18.76 -19.59
C PRO A 823 5.11 19.79 -18.72
N LYS A 824 4.48 20.17 -17.59
CA LYS A 824 5.10 21.07 -16.62
C LYS A 824 6.41 20.49 -16.08
N ALA A 825 7.44 21.33 -15.98
CA ALA A 825 8.71 20.96 -15.36
C ALA A 825 8.78 21.32 -13.86
N ALA A 826 7.83 22.10 -13.36
CA ALA A 826 7.74 22.52 -11.96
C ALA A 826 6.30 22.47 -11.46
N ALA A 827 6.14 22.13 -10.18
CA ALA A 827 4.86 22.19 -9.49
C ALA A 827 4.47 23.63 -9.17
N ARG A 828 3.16 23.90 -9.13
CA ARG A 828 2.63 25.14 -8.58
C ARG A 828 2.52 25.02 -7.06
N VAL A 829 2.86 26.15 -6.45
CA VAL A 829 2.70 26.40 -5.01
C VAL A 829 1.91 27.68 -4.75
N LYS A 830 1.41 28.32 -5.82
CA LYS A 830 0.62 29.56 -5.83
C LYS A 830 -0.34 29.52 -7.00
N TYR A 831 -1.52 30.11 -6.84
CA TYR A 831 -2.57 30.08 -7.84
C TYR A 831 -3.25 31.45 -7.98
N GLU A 832 -3.48 31.85 -9.22
CA GLU A 832 -4.40 32.93 -9.54
C GLU A 832 -5.84 32.43 -9.49
N ASN A 833 -6.79 33.33 -9.18
CA ASN A 833 -8.22 33.03 -9.07
C ASN A 833 -8.86 32.71 -10.43
N MET A 834 -8.66 31.48 -10.91
CA MET A 834 -9.21 30.95 -12.14
C MET A 834 -9.40 29.43 -12.05
N LEU A 835 -10.05 28.86 -13.06
CA LEU A 835 -10.14 27.41 -13.24
C LEU A 835 -8.89 26.86 -13.93
N TYR A 836 -8.31 25.80 -13.37
CA TYR A 836 -7.20 25.05 -13.94
C TYR A 836 -7.68 23.65 -14.32
N LEU A 837 -7.48 23.26 -15.58
CA LEU A 837 -7.67 21.88 -16.04
C LEU A 837 -6.32 21.19 -16.03
N GLU A 838 -6.04 20.47 -14.95
CA GLU A 838 -4.84 19.68 -14.77
C GLU A 838 -4.89 18.36 -15.53
N ARG A 839 -3.71 17.79 -15.76
CA ARG A 839 -3.55 16.49 -16.42
C ARG A 839 -4.28 15.39 -15.62
N PRO A 840 -4.88 14.38 -16.29
CA PRO A 840 -5.43 13.23 -15.60
C PRO A 840 -4.44 12.60 -14.62
N GLY A 841 -4.88 12.35 -13.38
CA GLY A 841 -4.03 11.82 -12.33
C GLY A 841 -4.42 12.28 -10.93
N CYS A 842 -3.61 11.91 -9.91
CA CYS A 842 -3.95 12.18 -8.51
C CYS A 842 -3.82 13.67 -8.14
N SER A 843 -2.89 14.41 -8.76
CA SER A 843 -2.68 15.85 -8.54
C SER A 843 -2.59 16.22 -7.04
N LEU A 844 -3.29 17.28 -6.61
CA LEU A 844 -3.31 17.78 -5.22
C LEU A 844 -3.76 16.73 -4.19
N CYS A 845 -4.47 15.66 -4.57
CA CYS A 845 -4.91 14.61 -3.63
C CYS A 845 -3.72 14.00 -2.87
N MET A 846 -2.57 13.83 -3.53
CA MET A 846 -1.36 13.36 -2.88
C MET A 846 -0.51 14.49 -2.28
N GLY A 847 -0.52 15.67 -2.87
CA GLY A 847 0.27 16.81 -2.41
C GLY A 847 1.78 16.58 -2.48
N ASN A 848 2.25 15.65 -3.31
CA ASN A 848 3.67 15.35 -3.52
C ASN A 848 4.32 16.21 -4.61
N GLN A 849 3.52 16.72 -5.55
CA GLN A 849 3.95 17.66 -6.60
C GLN A 849 3.29 19.02 -6.34
N GLU A 850 2.07 19.20 -6.84
CA GLU A 850 1.26 20.40 -6.59
C GLU A 850 0.92 20.55 -5.10
N LYS A 851 0.92 21.79 -4.59
CA LYS A 851 0.47 22.12 -3.23
C LYS A 851 -0.30 23.43 -3.18
N ALA A 852 -1.21 23.57 -2.22
CA ALA A 852 -1.83 24.85 -1.87
C ALA A 852 -0.83 25.78 -1.14
N GLU A 853 -1.13 27.08 -1.06
CA GLU A 853 -0.31 28.03 -0.31
C GLU A 853 -0.38 27.75 1.18
N ALA A 854 0.73 27.95 1.90
CA ALA A 854 0.76 27.68 3.33
C ALA A 854 -0.28 28.55 4.05
N GLY A 855 -1.05 27.94 4.97
CA GLY A 855 -2.14 28.58 5.68
C GLY A 855 -3.46 28.60 4.92
N ASP A 856 -3.56 28.12 3.68
CA ASP A 856 -4.82 28.10 2.94
C ASP A 856 -5.90 27.24 3.63
N THR A 857 -7.14 27.69 3.49
CA THR A 857 -8.33 26.86 3.71
C THR A 857 -8.74 26.23 2.36
N VAL A 858 -8.47 24.94 2.22
CA VAL A 858 -8.75 24.15 1.00
C VAL A 858 -10.09 23.44 1.13
N MET A 859 -10.93 23.51 0.10
CA MET A 859 -12.17 22.73 -0.03
C MET A 859 -12.00 21.72 -1.18
N ALA A 860 -12.04 20.41 -0.90
CA ALA A 860 -11.62 19.40 -1.87
C ALA A 860 -12.56 18.19 -1.98
N THR A 861 -12.59 17.55 -3.15
CA THR A 861 -13.22 16.24 -3.35
C THR A 861 -12.30 15.05 -3.08
N SER A 862 -11.05 15.32 -2.66
CA SER A 862 -10.07 14.28 -2.31
C SER A 862 -10.48 13.46 -1.08
N THR A 863 -9.64 12.50 -0.69
CA THR A 863 -9.93 11.56 0.40
C THR A 863 -9.35 11.95 1.75
N ARG A 864 -8.30 12.79 1.81
CA ARG A 864 -7.53 13.03 3.05
C ARG A 864 -7.44 14.49 3.46
N LEU A 865 -7.47 14.71 4.78
CA LEU A 865 -7.41 16.00 5.44
C LEU A 865 -6.22 16.14 6.41
N PHE A 866 -5.24 15.22 6.38
CA PHE A 866 -4.10 15.22 7.30
C PHE A 866 -3.24 16.48 7.22
N GLN A 867 -2.65 16.87 8.35
CA GLN A 867 -1.72 17.98 8.46
C GLN A 867 -0.60 17.89 7.41
N GLY A 868 -0.30 19.01 6.75
CA GLY A 868 0.80 19.10 5.78
C GLY A 868 0.57 18.40 4.44
N ARG A 869 -0.56 17.69 4.26
CA ARG A 869 -0.86 16.88 3.06
C ARG A 869 -0.99 17.76 1.81
N VAL A 870 -2.10 18.47 1.69
CA VAL A 870 -2.39 19.38 0.56
C VAL A 870 -1.84 20.78 0.87
N VAL A 871 -1.91 21.17 2.13
CA VAL A 871 -1.58 22.50 2.64
C VAL A 871 -0.71 22.38 3.90
N ARG A 872 0.26 23.30 4.06
CA ARG A 872 1.12 23.41 5.25
C ARG A 872 0.65 24.55 6.15
N ASP A 873 1.09 24.52 7.39
CA ASP A 873 0.90 25.62 8.33
C ASP A 873 1.82 26.80 7.98
N THR A 874 1.40 28.00 8.39
CA THR A 874 2.26 29.17 8.58
C THR A 874 2.45 29.41 10.08
N ASP A 875 3.31 30.37 10.45
CA ASP A 875 3.48 30.77 11.84
C ASP A 875 2.18 31.36 12.46
N GLU A 876 1.26 31.86 11.63
CA GLU A 876 0.07 32.61 12.06
C GLU A 876 -1.26 31.88 11.82
N LYS A 877 -1.31 30.98 10.82
CA LYS A 877 -2.52 30.25 10.42
C LYS A 877 -2.19 28.79 10.10
N LYS A 878 -2.95 27.87 10.70
CA LYS A 878 -2.92 26.45 10.34
C LYS A 878 -3.55 26.25 8.97
N GLY A 879 -2.88 25.46 8.13
CA GLY A 879 -3.44 25.00 6.88
C GLY A 879 -4.52 23.96 7.15
N GLU A 880 -5.65 24.06 6.47
CA GLU A 880 -6.76 23.12 6.66
C GLU A 880 -7.32 22.66 5.30
N SER A 881 -7.68 21.38 5.22
CA SER A 881 -8.27 20.78 4.02
C SER A 881 -9.59 20.13 4.40
N LEU A 882 -10.70 20.78 4.04
CA LEU A 882 -12.05 20.28 4.23
C LEU A 882 -12.46 19.43 3.03
N LEU A 883 -13.17 18.32 3.27
CA LEU A 883 -13.60 17.41 2.21
C LEU A 883 -15.11 17.51 1.99
N SER A 884 -15.54 17.69 0.74
CA SER A 884 -16.97 17.81 0.40
C SER A 884 -17.27 17.30 -1.02
N SER A 885 -18.55 17.39 -1.42
CA SER A 885 -19.03 17.03 -2.74
C SER A 885 -18.62 18.06 -3.80
N THR A 886 -18.59 17.64 -5.07
CA THR A 886 -18.22 18.50 -6.21
C THR A 886 -18.99 19.83 -6.21
N PRO A 887 -20.32 19.87 -6.02
CA PRO A 887 -21.04 21.14 -6.04
C PRO A 887 -20.62 22.13 -4.94
N VAL A 888 -20.39 21.66 -3.71
CA VAL A 888 -19.95 22.51 -2.60
C VAL A 888 -18.59 23.11 -2.90
N VAL A 889 -17.65 22.32 -3.43
CA VAL A 889 -16.31 22.78 -3.81
C VAL A 889 -16.40 23.87 -4.87
N VAL A 890 -17.11 23.61 -5.96
CA VAL A 890 -17.23 24.55 -7.08
C VAL A 890 -17.86 25.85 -6.64
N LEU A 891 -19.01 25.78 -5.97
CA LEU A 891 -19.71 26.99 -5.51
C LEU A 891 -18.87 27.78 -4.49
N SER A 892 -18.11 27.10 -3.64
CA SER A 892 -17.23 27.76 -2.67
C SER A 892 -16.14 28.59 -3.34
N THR A 893 -15.61 28.14 -4.49
CA THR A 893 -14.58 28.91 -5.24
C THR A 893 -15.14 30.15 -5.94
N ILE A 894 -16.39 30.09 -6.39
CA ILE A 894 -17.10 31.23 -6.98
C ILE A 894 -17.43 32.27 -5.91
N LEU A 895 -17.77 31.83 -4.69
CA LEU A 895 -18.13 32.71 -3.57
C LEU A 895 -16.92 33.18 -2.76
N GLY A 896 -15.80 32.46 -2.78
CA GLY A 896 -14.62 32.69 -1.92
C GLY A 896 -14.86 32.26 -0.46
N ARG A 897 -15.93 31.50 -0.23
CA ARG A 897 -16.44 31.06 1.07
C ARG A 897 -17.42 29.91 0.88
N THR A 898 -17.72 29.19 1.94
CA THR A 898 -18.82 28.20 1.95
C THR A 898 -20.15 28.84 1.53
N PRO A 899 -21.00 28.13 0.76
CA PRO A 899 -22.34 28.59 0.40
C PRO A 899 -23.35 28.45 1.55
N THR A 900 -24.45 29.19 1.51
CA THR A 900 -25.66 28.84 2.29
C THR A 900 -26.40 27.68 1.63
N LEU A 901 -27.35 27.06 2.37
CA LEU A 901 -28.17 25.99 1.81
C LEU A 901 -29.03 26.49 0.63
N GLU A 902 -29.57 27.71 0.69
CA GLU A 902 -30.34 28.27 -0.43
C GLU A 902 -29.46 28.52 -1.66
N GLU A 903 -28.26 29.09 -1.47
CA GLU A 903 -27.28 29.30 -2.55
C GLU A 903 -26.90 27.97 -3.21
N TYR A 904 -26.68 26.93 -2.40
CA TYR A 904 -26.40 25.58 -2.88
C TYR A 904 -27.55 25.01 -3.72
N GLN A 905 -28.78 25.04 -3.20
CA GLN A 905 -29.94 24.49 -3.89
C GLN A 905 -30.20 25.18 -5.23
N ALA A 906 -30.02 26.50 -5.30
CA ALA A 906 -30.14 27.27 -6.53
C ALA A 906 -29.05 26.92 -7.56
N ALA A 907 -27.83 26.62 -7.11
CA ALA A 907 -26.72 26.28 -8.00
C ALA A 907 -26.89 24.89 -8.64
N VAL A 908 -27.48 23.93 -7.91
CA VAL A 908 -27.68 22.55 -8.39
C VAL A 908 -29.03 22.32 -9.06
N GLU A 909 -29.84 23.36 -9.24
CA GLU A 909 -31.15 23.25 -9.89
C GLU A 909 -31.02 22.67 -11.30
N GLY A 910 -31.83 21.65 -11.61
CA GLY A 910 -31.84 20.98 -12.91
C GLY A 910 -30.62 20.10 -13.20
N ILE A 911 -29.68 19.95 -12.26
CA ILE A 911 -28.50 19.09 -12.41
C ILE A 911 -28.84 17.66 -11.96
N VAL A 912 -28.43 16.67 -12.75
CA VAL A 912 -28.53 15.25 -12.36
C VAL A 912 -27.31 14.92 -11.49
N LEU A 913 -27.47 15.04 -10.18
CA LEU A 913 -26.49 14.59 -9.19
C LEU A 913 -26.45 13.05 -9.10
N THR A 914 -25.43 12.49 -8.46
CA THR A 914 -25.34 11.04 -8.24
C THR A 914 -26.42 10.63 -7.23
N LYS A 915 -27.53 10.09 -7.73
CA LYS A 915 -28.67 9.65 -6.90
C LYS A 915 -28.48 8.22 -6.44
N PHE A 916 -28.82 7.98 -5.18
CA PHE A 916 -28.84 6.65 -4.60
C PHE A 916 -30.24 6.29 -4.10
N LYS A 917 -30.65 5.04 -4.36
CA LYS A 917 -31.88 4.46 -3.82
C LYS A 917 -31.56 3.10 -3.21
N PRO A 918 -31.88 2.84 -1.94
CA PRO A 918 -31.70 1.52 -1.34
C PRO A 918 -32.45 0.44 -2.14
N SER A 919 -31.86 -0.75 -2.26
CA SER A 919 -32.55 -1.89 -2.87
C SER A 919 -33.81 -2.25 -2.08
N THR A 920 -34.89 -2.55 -2.78
CA THR A 920 -36.11 -3.12 -2.16
C THR A 920 -36.04 -4.64 -2.03
N LYS A 921 -35.01 -5.28 -2.60
CA LYS A 921 -34.77 -6.73 -2.52
C LYS A 921 -33.96 -7.05 -1.26
N GLN A 922 -34.20 -8.20 -0.64
CA GLN A 922 -33.25 -8.74 0.34
C GLN A 922 -32.07 -9.34 -0.41
N LEU A 923 -30.91 -8.68 -0.34
CA LEU A 923 -29.68 -9.12 -1.01
C LEU A 923 -28.93 -10.15 -0.15
N VAL A 924 -29.61 -11.26 0.14
CA VAL A 924 -29.06 -12.45 0.79
C VAL A 924 -29.28 -13.67 -0.11
N GLY A 925 -28.40 -14.67 0.03
CA GLY A 925 -28.41 -15.93 -0.72
C GLY A 925 -29.11 -17.07 0.01
#